data_AF-A0A7C5PMB5-F1
#
_entry.id   AF-A0A7C5PMB5-F1
#
_cell.length_a   1.000
_cell.length_b   1.000
_cell.length_c   1.000
_cell.angle_alpha   90.00
_cell.angle_beta   90.00
_cell.angle_gamma   90.00
#
_symmetry.space_group_name_H-M   'P 1'
#
loop_
_entity.id
_entity.type
_entity.pdbx_description
1 polymer ?
#
loop_
_entity_poly.entity_id
_entity_poly.type
_entity_poly.pdbx_seq_one_letter_code
_entity_poly.pdbx_strand_id
1 'polypeptide(L)'
;MKRLNSPSELEKLRNEIIAKRDPKRPVVSVCISTGCLALGAQEVLVALKEEIKRHGLEGKVDIRCTGCLGLCEGGPRVVVYPHEIFYFKVKPSDVPLIISKTLLKGETVPHLLYKDSATGKIARTLSEVPFYRYQTRLLLEANAKIDPTSIEDYIALGGYSALAKALFNMTPQQIIEEIKKSNLRGRGGGGFPTGRKWETTRNAHGEHKYVIVNCDEGDPGVFANRALMEGNPHSILEGLIIGAYAVGADEGFVYVREEYPLAVKHMQIAIEQAEKYGLLGENILGSGFSFKVKIHRGAGAFVSGESTALMNAIEGKVGEPRPKYVHTAEKGLWDKPSVLNNVETWAFVPLIINNGADWFRSIGTEGSKGTKIFTLSGKVNNTGLIEVPMGITLREIVFNIGGGIRGKKRFKAVQVGGPSGGVIPEEYLDTPIDFDELTKLGAMMGSGGIIVMDSDTCMVDVARYFINFLCGESCGKCVPCREGLKQACKILDEIVAGRGKPEHIRNLLELAEVMKDASLCALGQTAANPLLTTLRYFEDEYLAHILDKRCPALVCKELLTFYIDPERCSGCHQCYSVCSEQAIEGQQNQIHVINQSKCTKCGQCYDICPPEYSAVQKISGEMPPPIIPQEYRWLKQPWQTAEVTSTKRARVIANANVAVNLMQKALRPVLVVGNNIAEFEWDGKKLVDYVVELAHGTGIPVIATSHVVGELLKRGYKPTAVMSLMELGSRLVDREWAGFDSEGPYDMVIFIGIPYYMAYEILSALKNFATNLVTVNLDNMYNPQASWSLPNVSVKEWFNFIMSITSKLKEIKQNVHV
;
A
#
# COMPACT_ATOMS: atom_id res chain seq x y z
N MET A 1 -51.17 4.73 -0.41
CA MET A 1 -50.66 5.84 0.43
C MET A 1 -51.40 7.11 0.05
N LYS A 2 -51.76 7.96 1.01
CA LYS A 2 -52.48 9.21 0.74
C LYS A 2 -51.46 10.27 0.29
N ARG A 3 -51.74 10.96 -0.83
CA ARG A 3 -50.96 12.13 -1.29
C ARG A 3 -51.07 13.23 -0.22
N LEU A 4 -49.94 13.79 0.19
CA LEU A 4 -49.87 14.91 1.14
C LEU A 4 -50.14 16.22 0.41
N ASN A 5 -50.98 17.08 0.99
CA ASN A 5 -51.40 18.35 0.40
C ASN A 5 -51.14 19.55 1.33
N SER A 6 -50.40 19.35 2.42
CA SER A 6 -49.95 20.45 3.29
C SER A 6 -48.76 20.03 4.16
N PRO A 7 -47.99 21.00 4.68
CA PRO A 7 -46.97 20.74 5.71
C PRO A 7 -47.52 20.07 6.97
N SER A 8 -48.75 20.39 7.38
CA SER A 8 -49.38 19.78 8.55
C SER A 8 -49.65 18.28 8.34
N GLU A 9 -50.01 17.85 7.13
CA GLU A 9 -50.17 16.43 6.82
C GLU A 9 -48.82 15.69 6.84
N LEU A 10 -47.74 16.33 6.38
CA LEU A 10 -46.38 15.76 6.44
C LEU A 10 -45.93 15.56 7.90
N GLU A 11 -46.11 16.55 8.77
CA GLU A 11 -45.76 16.43 10.19
C GLU A 11 -46.64 15.39 10.91
N LYS A 12 -47.94 15.31 10.56
CA LYS A 12 -48.80 14.25 11.08
C LYS A 12 -48.29 12.86 10.68
N LEU A 13 -47.97 12.66 9.40
CA LEU A 13 -47.40 11.41 8.90
C LEU A 13 -46.08 11.07 9.62
N ARG A 14 -45.20 12.06 9.80
CA ARG A 14 -43.94 11.88 10.51
C ARG A 14 -44.18 11.37 11.94
N ASN A 15 -45.09 12.01 12.68
CA ASN A 15 -45.45 11.59 14.03
C ASN A 15 -46.06 10.18 14.05
N GLU A 16 -46.88 9.82 13.06
CA GLU A 16 -47.42 8.45 12.92
C GLU A 16 -46.31 7.41 12.65
N ILE A 17 -45.33 7.73 11.79
CA ILE A 17 -44.19 6.85 11.51
C ILE A 17 -43.33 6.66 12.77
N ILE A 18 -43.03 7.75 13.49
CA ILE A 18 -42.23 7.69 14.73
C ILE A 18 -42.98 6.89 15.79
N ALA A 19 -44.28 7.11 15.98
CA ALA A 19 -45.08 6.39 16.96
C ALA A 19 -45.18 4.87 16.69
N LYS A 20 -45.07 4.44 15.42
CA LYS A 20 -45.03 3.03 15.04
C LYS A 20 -43.70 2.35 15.33
N ARG A 21 -42.60 3.10 15.50
CA ARG A 21 -41.28 2.56 15.81
C ARG A 21 -41.17 2.32 17.30
N ASP A 22 -41.09 1.06 17.70
CA ASP A 22 -40.79 0.71 19.09
C ASP A 22 -39.28 0.94 19.36
N PRO A 23 -38.90 1.93 20.21
CA PRO A 23 -37.51 2.21 20.51
C PRO A 23 -36.82 1.09 21.30
N LYS A 24 -37.58 0.18 21.91
CA LYS A 24 -37.05 -0.98 22.65
C LYS A 24 -36.86 -2.21 21.75
N ARG A 25 -37.44 -2.20 20.55
CA ARG A 25 -37.33 -3.30 19.61
C ARG A 25 -35.90 -3.35 19.06
N PRO A 26 -35.17 -4.46 19.21
CA PRO A 26 -33.82 -4.58 18.66
C PRO A 26 -33.83 -4.44 17.14
N VAL A 27 -32.83 -3.71 16.62
CA VAL A 27 -32.64 -3.52 15.18
C VAL A 27 -31.26 -4.03 14.80
N VAL A 28 -31.19 -4.92 13.82
CA VAL A 28 -29.95 -5.37 13.18
C VAL A 28 -29.82 -4.66 11.85
N SER A 29 -28.90 -3.70 11.78
CA SER A 29 -28.63 -2.95 10.56
C SER A 29 -27.48 -3.57 9.79
N VAL A 30 -27.66 -3.80 8.49
CA VAL A 30 -26.66 -4.39 7.59
C VAL A 30 -26.35 -3.39 6.49
N CYS A 31 -25.07 -3.09 6.27
CA CYS A 31 -24.67 -2.21 5.17
C CYS A 31 -24.81 -2.94 3.82
N ILE A 32 -25.67 -2.43 2.93
CA ILE A 32 -25.97 -3.00 1.60
C ILE A 32 -25.51 -2.10 0.44
N SER A 33 -24.57 -1.19 0.70
CA SER A 33 -23.92 -0.42 -0.37
C SER A 33 -23.05 -1.31 -1.25
N THR A 34 -22.75 -0.89 -2.48
CA THR A 34 -21.98 -1.64 -3.48
C THR A 34 -20.68 -2.24 -2.90
N GLY A 35 -19.94 -1.49 -2.07
CA GLY A 35 -18.71 -1.97 -1.46
C GLY A 35 -18.90 -3.11 -0.45
N CYS A 36 -20.02 -3.16 0.28
CA CYS A 36 -20.34 -4.27 1.18
C CYS A 36 -20.97 -5.44 0.45
N LEU A 37 -21.79 -5.19 -0.57
CA LEU A 37 -22.34 -6.24 -1.43
C LEU A 37 -21.21 -7.04 -2.10
N ALA A 38 -20.18 -6.36 -2.60
CA ALA A 38 -19.00 -7.00 -3.18
C ALA A 38 -18.22 -7.87 -2.17
N LEU A 39 -18.43 -7.69 -0.87
CA LEU A 39 -17.79 -8.45 0.21
C LEU A 39 -18.71 -9.50 0.85
N GLY A 40 -19.87 -9.77 0.26
CA GLY A 40 -20.79 -10.82 0.71
C GLY A 40 -21.88 -10.36 1.68
N ALA A 41 -22.24 -9.07 1.69
CA ALA A 41 -23.29 -8.56 2.58
C ALA A 41 -24.68 -9.13 2.28
N GLN A 42 -24.94 -9.54 1.04
CA GLN A 42 -26.23 -10.11 0.64
C GLN A 42 -26.44 -11.48 1.33
N GLU A 43 -25.39 -12.28 1.40
CA GLU A 43 -25.37 -13.60 2.04
C GLU A 43 -25.53 -13.46 3.56
N VAL A 44 -24.89 -12.44 4.16
CA VAL A 44 -25.09 -12.10 5.58
C VAL A 44 -26.54 -11.72 5.86
N LEU A 45 -27.16 -10.91 4.98
CA LEU A 45 -28.56 -10.50 5.11
C LEU A 45 -29.51 -11.70 5.02
N VAL A 46 -29.25 -12.64 4.09
CA VAL A 46 -30.04 -13.88 3.96
C VAL A 46 -29.91 -14.72 5.22
N ALA A 47 -28.68 -14.98 5.68
CA ALA A 47 -28.43 -15.74 6.90
C ALA A 47 -29.10 -15.11 8.14
N LEU A 48 -29.10 -13.78 8.26
CA LEU A 48 -29.79 -13.07 9.33
C LEU A 48 -31.30 -13.32 9.33
N LYS A 49 -31.94 -13.24 8.16
CA LYS A 49 -33.38 -13.51 8.03
C LYS A 49 -33.73 -14.95 8.43
N GLU A 50 -32.95 -15.92 7.97
CA GLU A 50 -33.14 -17.33 8.30
C GLU A 50 -32.94 -17.62 9.79
N GLU A 51 -31.91 -17.03 10.40
CA GLU A 51 -31.59 -17.27 11.81
C GLU A 51 -32.62 -16.64 12.76
N ILE A 52 -33.11 -15.43 12.42
CA ILE A 52 -34.22 -14.78 13.14
C ILE A 52 -35.47 -15.65 13.09
N LYS A 53 -35.79 -16.20 11.93
CA LYS A 53 -36.92 -17.13 11.77
C LYS A 53 -36.73 -18.40 12.60
N ARG A 54 -35.53 -19.00 12.56
CA ARG A 54 -35.20 -20.21 13.33
C ARG A 54 -35.38 -20.02 14.85
N HIS A 55 -35.08 -18.83 15.36
CA HIS A 55 -35.22 -18.48 16.78
C HIS A 55 -36.62 -17.95 17.16
N GLY A 56 -37.59 -17.92 16.23
CA GLY A 56 -38.93 -17.39 16.51
C GLY A 56 -38.94 -15.89 16.87
N LEU A 57 -38.00 -15.13 16.30
CA LEU A 57 -37.83 -13.70 16.54
C LEU A 57 -38.47 -12.82 15.45
N GLU A 58 -39.18 -13.42 14.50
CA GLU A 58 -39.97 -12.70 13.49
C GLU A 58 -40.98 -11.77 14.18
N GLY A 59 -41.03 -10.49 13.75
CA GLY A 59 -41.88 -9.48 14.38
C GLY A 59 -41.37 -8.93 15.72
N LYS A 60 -40.31 -9.51 16.31
CA LYS A 60 -39.68 -9.03 17.55
C LYS A 60 -38.36 -8.29 17.32
N VAL A 61 -37.76 -8.48 16.15
CA VAL A 61 -36.48 -7.88 15.75
C VAL A 61 -36.69 -7.27 14.37
N ASP A 62 -36.13 -6.09 14.13
CA ASP A 62 -36.11 -5.49 12.81
C ASP A 62 -34.75 -5.70 12.13
N ILE A 63 -34.77 -6.01 10.84
CA ILE A 63 -33.58 -5.96 10.00
C ILE A 63 -33.68 -4.71 9.14
N ARG A 64 -32.64 -3.86 9.17
CA ARG A 64 -32.56 -2.67 8.33
C ARG A 64 -31.40 -2.79 7.35
N CYS A 65 -31.69 -2.66 6.07
CA CYS A 65 -30.68 -2.54 5.03
C CYS A 65 -30.23 -1.09 4.98
N THR A 66 -28.96 -0.78 5.22
CA THR A 66 -28.46 0.61 5.37
C THR A 66 -27.43 0.98 4.30
N GLY A 67 -27.21 2.29 4.13
CA GLY A 67 -26.23 2.85 3.19
C GLY A 67 -24.77 2.64 3.62
N CYS A 68 -23.84 3.25 2.87
CA CYS A 68 -22.41 3.13 3.15
C CYS A 68 -22.04 3.77 4.50
N LEU A 69 -21.26 3.04 5.30
CA LEU A 69 -20.75 3.48 6.60
C LEU A 69 -19.30 3.94 6.56
N GLY A 70 -18.69 4.14 5.39
CA GLY A 70 -17.34 4.70 5.28
C GLY A 70 -16.21 3.68 5.29
N LEU A 71 -15.95 2.95 6.38
CA LEU A 71 -14.75 2.09 6.53
C LEU A 71 -14.80 0.83 5.65
N CYS A 72 -14.33 0.93 4.41
CA CYS A 72 -14.44 -0.11 3.38
C CYS A 72 -13.68 -1.39 3.75
N GLU A 73 -12.51 -1.31 4.37
CA GLU A 73 -11.72 -2.51 4.79
C GLU A 73 -12.43 -3.37 5.84
N GLY A 74 -13.44 -2.81 6.49
CA GLY A 74 -14.21 -3.46 7.54
C GLY A 74 -15.49 -4.15 7.05
N GLY A 75 -15.78 -4.17 5.74
CA GLY A 75 -17.00 -4.79 5.18
C GLY A 75 -16.98 -6.33 5.17
N PRO A 76 -18.16 -7.00 5.17
CA PRO A 76 -19.51 -6.50 5.46
C PRO A 76 -19.65 -6.04 6.92
N ARG A 77 -20.48 -5.01 7.16
CA ARG A 77 -20.66 -4.39 8.47
C ARG A 77 -22.08 -4.55 8.98
N VAL A 78 -22.20 -4.84 10.28
CA VAL A 78 -23.48 -5.01 10.98
C VAL A 78 -23.49 -4.16 12.25
N VAL A 79 -24.57 -3.43 12.50
CA VAL A 79 -24.80 -2.69 13.75
C VAL A 79 -25.99 -3.32 14.48
N VAL A 80 -25.87 -3.59 15.77
CA VAL A 80 -26.97 -4.10 16.60
C VAL A 80 -27.40 -3.05 17.62
N TYR A 81 -28.63 -2.55 17.48
CA TYR A 81 -29.28 -1.59 18.38
C TYR A 81 -30.10 -2.32 19.47
N PRO A 82 -30.31 -1.71 20.66
CA PRO A 82 -29.99 -0.32 21.03
C PRO A 82 -28.56 -0.08 21.54
N HIS A 83 -27.78 -1.12 21.79
CA HIS A 83 -26.42 -1.00 22.35
C HIS A 83 -25.36 -0.49 21.36
N GLU A 84 -25.74 -0.24 20.10
CA GLU A 84 -24.88 0.23 19.01
C GLU A 84 -23.61 -0.63 18.81
N ILE A 85 -23.72 -1.94 19.03
CA ILE A 85 -22.59 -2.86 18.90
C ILE A 85 -22.24 -3.00 17.42
N PHE A 86 -20.99 -2.69 17.08
CA PHE A 86 -20.54 -2.59 15.70
C PHE A 86 -19.59 -3.72 15.31
N TYR A 87 -20.03 -4.51 14.33
CA TYR A 87 -19.32 -5.68 13.83
C TYR A 87 -18.77 -5.46 12.43
N PHE A 88 -17.55 -5.95 12.24
CA PHE A 88 -16.75 -5.84 11.03
C PHE A 88 -16.49 -7.21 10.42
N LYS A 89 -16.32 -7.24 9.08
CA LYS A 89 -15.96 -8.45 8.31
C LYS A 89 -16.88 -9.64 8.61
N VAL A 90 -18.16 -9.36 8.84
CA VAL A 90 -19.16 -10.36 9.21
C VAL A 90 -19.34 -11.34 8.06
N LYS A 91 -19.27 -12.64 8.35
CA LYS A 91 -19.59 -13.71 7.39
C LYS A 91 -20.93 -14.35 7.74
N PRO A 92 -21.57 -15.05 6.78
CA PRO A 92 -22.78 -15.82 7.07
C PRO A 92 -22.62 -16.79 8.25
N SER A 93 -21.44 -17.40 8.40
CA SER A 93 -21.11 -18.30 9.51
C SER A 93 -21.08 -17.64 10.89
N ASP A 94 -20.94 -16.32 10.96
CA ASP A 94 -20.91 -15.57 12.23
C ASP A 94 -22.32 -15.22 12.73
N VAL A 95 -23.32 -15.24 11.84
CA VAL A 95 -24.70 -14.82 12.14
C VAL A 95 -25.33 -15.59 13.32
N PRO A 96 -25.24 -16.93 13.42
CA PRO A 96 -25.78 -17.67 14.57
C PRO A 96 -25.21 -17.17 15.91
N LEU A 97 -23.93 -16.75 15.91
CA LEU A 97 -23.28 -16.24 17.10
C LEU A 97 -23.75 -14.82 17.45
N ILE A 98 -23.95 -13.95 16.46
CA ILE A 98 -24.52 -12.61 16.64
C ILE A 98 -25.93 -12.71 17.25
N ILE A 99 -26.77 -13.61 16.74
CA ILE A 99 -28.13 -13.81 17.28
C ILE A 99 -28.06 -14.35 18.71
N SER A 100 -27.36 -15.46 18.93
CA SER A 100 -27.36 -16.16 20.23
C SER A 100 -26.66 -15.40 21.36
N LYS A 101 -25.61 -14.62 21.07
CA LYS A 101 -24.88 -13.83 22.08
C LYS A 101 -25.37 -12.39 22.15
N THR A 102 -25.40 -11.69 21.02
CA THR A 102 -25.66 -10.24 21.03
C THR A 102 -27.14 -9.94 21.15
N LEU A 103 -27.95 -10.53 20.28
CA LEU A 103 -29.37 -10.22 20.23
C LEU A 103 -30.12 -10.77 21.44
N LEU A 104 -29.81 -12.00 21.87
CA LEU A 104 -30.50 -12.67 22.98
C LEU A 104 -29.91 -12.36 24.36
N LYS A 105 -28.59 -12.12 24.49
CA LYS A 105 -27.92 -11.95 25.79
C LYS A 105 -27.27 -10.58 26.00
N GLY A 106 -27.23 -9.73 24.98
CA GLY A 106 -26.52 -8.44 25.04
C GLY A 106 -24.99 -8.56 25.08
N GLU A 107 -24.43 -9.74 24.79
CA GLU A 107 -22.99 -9.99 24.81
C GLU A 107 -22.34 -9.67 23.46
N THR A 108 -21.08 -9.22 23.48
CA THR A 108 -20.30 -8.96 22.26
C THR A 108 -19.66 -10.23 21.70
N VAL A 109 -19.43 -10.25 20.39
CA VAL A 109 -18.63 -11.25 19.68
C VAL A 109 -17.21 -10.69 19.44
N PRO A 110 -16.19 -11.05 20.27
CA PRO A 110 -14.93 -10.30 20.30
C PRO A 110 -14.13 -10.29 18.99
N HIS A 111 -14.16 -11.37 18.20
CA HIS A 111 -13.40 -11.44 16.94
C HIS A 111 -14.00 -10.59 15.81
N LEU A 112 -15.24 -10.11 15.98
CA LEU A 112 -15.92 -9.24 15.02
C LEU A 112 -15.81 -7.76 15.39
N LEU A 113 -15.29 -7.44 16.58
CA LEU A 113 -15.09 -6.06 17.02
C LEU A 113 -13.84 -5.45 16.38
N TYR A 114 -13.83 -4.13 16.24
CA TYR A 114 -12.64 -3.43 15.76
C TYR A 114 -11.52 -3.52 16.78
N LYS A 115 -10.33 -3.91 16.34
CA LYS A 115 -9.10 -3.87 17.13
C LYS A 115 -8.16 -2.85 16.53
N ASP A 116 -7.84 -1.82 17.30
CA ASP A 116 -6.86 -0.81 16.92
C ASP A 116 -5.47 -1.48 16.81
N SER A 117 -4.84 -1.35 15.64
CA SER A 117 -3.54 -1.95 15.36
C SER A 117 -2.39 -1.26 16.09
N ALA A 118 -2.55 0.01 16.46
CA ALA A 118 -1.56 0.81 17.18
C ALA A 118 -1.68 0.61 18.70
N THR A 119 -2.90 0.59 19.24
CA THR A 119 -3.12 0.56 20.71
C THR A 119 -3.56 -0.81 21.24
N GLY A 120 -3.99 -1.72 20.38
CA GLY A 120 -4.57 -3.01 20.76
C GLY A 120 -5.95 -2.93 21.40
N LYS A 121 -6.50 -1.72 21.57
CA LYS A 121 -7.82 -1.50 22.17
C LYS A 121 -8.93 -2.03 21.27
N ILE A 122 -9.94 -2.61 21.90
CA ILE A 122 -11.13 -3.11 21.22
C ILE A 122 -12.22 -2.04 21.31
N ALA A 123 -12.76 -1.64 20.17
CA ALA A 123 -13.88 -0.72 20.07
C ALA A 123 -15.19 -1.50 19.85
N ARG A 124 -16.18 -1.21 20.68
CA ARG A 124 -17.51 -1.84 20.67
C ARG A 124 -18.50 -1.06 19.83
N THR A 125 -18.42 0.27 19.87
CA THR A 125 -19.35 1.17 19.17
C THR A 125 -18.63 1.92 18.05
N LEU A 126 -19.41 2.54 17.17
CA LEU A 126 -18.88 3.33 16.06
C LEU A 126 -18.01 4.51 16.55
N SER A 127 -18.42 5.21 17.61
CA SER A 127 -17.70 6.38 18.17
C SER A 127 -16.39 6.02 18.89
N GLU A 128 -16.20 4.75 19.25
CA GLU A 128 -14.96 4.25 19.84
C GLU A 128 -13.87 3.98 18.80
N VAL A 129 -14.24 3.74 17.56
CA VAL A 129 -13.29 3.45 16.47
C VAL A 129 -12.64 4.77 16.02
N PRO A 130 -11.29 4.87 16.03
CA PRO A 130 -10.58 6.09 15.64
C PRO A 130 -10.99 6.65 14.28
N PHE A 131 -11.22 5.77 13.30
CA PHE A 131 -11.65 6.14 11.96
C PHE A 131 -12.91 7.04 11.96
N TYR A 132 -13.87 6.78 12.85
CA TYR A 132 -15.12 7.57 12.92
C TYR A 132 -15.05 8.72 13.90
N ARG A 133 -14.31 8.55 15.01
CA ARG A 133 -14.22 9.53 16.09
C ARG A 133 -13.75 10.91 15.62
N TYR A 134 -12.82 10.95 14.68
CA TYR A 134 -12.23 12.20 14.18
C TYR A 134 -12.99 12.80 12.99
N GLN A 135 -14.16 12.27 12.64
CA GLN A 135 -14.98 12.77 11.54
C GLN A 135 -16.11 13.68 12.03
N THR A 136 -16.55 14.59 11.17
CA THR A 136 -17.77 15.39 11.34
C THR A 136 -18.75 14.97 10.25
N ARG A 137 -19.64 14.03 10.55
CA ARG A 137 -20.47 13.33 9.56
C ARG A 137 -21.85 13.97 9.39
N LEU A 138 -21.94 15.10 8.68
CA LEU A 138 -23.22 15.77 8.45
C LEU A 138 -24.11 15.01 7.44
N LEU A 139 -23.53 14.45 6.38
CA LEU A 139 -24.26 13.72 5.34
C LEU A 139 -24.22 12.21 5.55
N LEU A 140 -23.04 11.66 5.88
CA LEU A 140 -22.83 10.21 5.97
C LEU A 140 -23.42 9.58 7.24
N GLU A 141 -23.78 10.34 8.27
CA GLU A 141 -24.34 9.78 9.50
C GLU A 141 -25.75 9.20 9.27
N ALA A 142 -26.59 9.91 8.50
CA ALA A 142 -27.96 9.46 8.21
C ALA A 142 -27.99 8.12 7.47
N ASN A 143 -27.02 7.86 6.58
CA ASN A 143 -26.89 6.60 5.83
C ASN A 143 -26.85 5.37 6.75
N ALA A 144 -26.36 5.51 7.99
CA ALA A 144 -26.28 4.43 8.97
C ALA A 144 -27.61 4.10 9.64
N LYS A 145 -28.59 5.01 9.54
CA LYS A 145 -29.84 4.99 10.30
C LYS A 145 -31.05 4.67 9.44
N ILE A 146 -30.95 4.84 8.12
CA ILE A 146 -32.06 4.68 7.17
C ILE A 146 -31.87 3.51 6.22
N ASP A 147 -33.00 2.94 5.80
CA ASP A 147 -33.07 2.18 4.55
C ASP A 147 -33.19 3.13 3.35
N PRO A 148 -32.24 3.08 2.39
CA PRO A 148 -32.25 3.97 1.23
C PRO A 148 -33.47 3.81 0.32
N THR A 149 -34.22 2.71 0.47
CA THR A 149 -35.44 2.42 -0.30
C THR A 149 -36.72 2.72 0.49
N SER A 150 -36.61 3.34 1.67
CA SER A 150 -37.74 3.73 2.53
C SER A 150 -37.78 5.25 2.74
N ILE A 151 -38.70 5.92 2.04
CA ILE A 151 -38.99 7.35 2.29
C ILE A 151 -39.42 7.62 3.75
N GLU A 152 -40.07 6.65 4.40
CA GLU A 152 -40.52 6.79 5.79
C GLU A 152 -39.35 6.87 6.77
N ASP A 153 -38.23 6.18 6.50
CA ASP A 153 -37.00 6.30 7.28
C ASP A 153 -36.42 7.70 7.19
N TYR A 154 -36.43 8.29 5.99
CA TYR A 154 -35.96 9.67 5.80
C TYR A 154 -36.90 10.68 6.49
N ILE A 155 -38.23 10.54 6.34
CA ILE A 155 -39.22 11.41 6.99
C ILE A 155 -39.12 11.31 8.52
N ALA A 156 -38.91 10.11 9.08
CA ALA A 156 -38.77 9.94 10.53
C ALA A 156 -37.60 10.74 11.10
N LEU A 157 -36.49 10.86 10.35
CA LEU A 157 -35.34 11.70 10.71
C LEU A 157 -35.57 13.20 10.48
N GLY A 158 -36.74 13.60 9.97
CA GLY A 158 -37.06 14.99 9.64
C GLY A 158 -36.81 15.37 8.19
N GLY A 159 -36.60 14.40 7.31
CA GLY A 159 -36.55 14.63 5.87
C GLY A 159 -37.82 15.30 5.35
N TYR A 160 -37.67 16.16 4.34
CA TYR A 160 -38.72 17.02 3.76
C TYR A 160 -39.23 18.16 4.65
N SER A 161 -38.73 18.31 5.89
CA SER A 161 -39.02 19.50 6.70
C SER A 161 -38.40 20.77 6.10
N ALA A 162 -37.22 20.65 5.46
CA ALA A 162 -36.59 21.79 4.80
C ALA A 162 -37.38 22.19 3.55
N LEU A 163 -37.91 21.21 2.81
CA LEU A 163 -38.81 21.47 1.69
C LEU A 163 -40.08 22.22 2.15
N ALA A 164 -40.72 21.75 3.22
CA ALA A 164 -41.90 22.43 3.78
C ALA A 164 -41.57 23.86 4.23
N LYS A 165 -40.46 24.06 4.92
CA LYS A 165 -39.97 25.40 5.31
C LYS A 165 -39.70 26.28 4.09
N ALA A 166 -39.04 25.76 3.06
CA ALA A 166 -38.69 26.49 1.86
C ALA A 166 -39.93 26.95 1.08
N LEU A 167 -40.96 26.10 0.94
CA LEU A 167 -42.15 26.41 0.15
C LEU A 167 -43.12 27.37 0.86
N PHE A 168 -43.21 27.32 2.18
CA PHE A 168 -44.27 28.03 2.92
C PHE A 168 -43.76 29.19 3.79
N ASN A 169 -42.48 29.17 4.18
CA ASN A 169 -41.91 30.16 5.11
C ASN A 169 -40.79 30.99 4.48
N MET A 170 -40.42 30.72 3.22
CA MET A 170 -39.36 31.42 2.53
C MET A 170 -39.79 31.76 1.11
N THR A 171 -39.36 32.93 0.63
CA THR A 171 -39.42 33.27 -0.79
C THR A 171 -38.24 32.65 -1.52
N PRO A 172 -38.33 32.45 -2.85
CA PRO A 172 -37.20 31.99 -3.65
C PRO A 172 -35.92 32.83 -3.48
N GLN A 173 -36.06 34.16 -3.34
CA GLN A 173 -34.93 35.05 -3.10
C GLN A 173 -34.29 34.82 -1.72
N GLN A 174 -35.09 34.64 -0.67
CA GLN A 174 -34.57 34.34 0.67
C GLN A 174 -33.79 33.01 0.69
N ILE A 175 -34.24 32.01 -0.06
CA ILE A 175 -33.50 30.74 -0.20
C ILE A 175 -32.13 30.98 -0.85
N ILE A 176 -32.09 31.75 -1.95
CA ILE A 176 -30.84 32.08 -2.64
C ILE A 176 -29.90 32.86 -1.71
N GLU A 177 -30.40 33.85 -0.98
CA GLU A 177 -29.60 34.61 -0.01
C GLU A 177 -29.11 33.76 1.15
N GLU A 178 -29.90 32.80 1.65
CA GLU A 178 -29.46 31.88 2.70
C GLU A 178 -28.33 30.98 2.20
N ILE A 179 -28.43 30.43 0.98
CA ILE A 179 -27.36 29.64 0.36
C ILE A 179 -26.12 30.50 0.07
N LYS A 180 -26.28 31.75 -0.41
CA LYS A 180 -25.17 32.71 -0.58
C LYS A 180 -24.48 32.98 0.76
N LYS A 181 -25.25 33.31 1.79
CA LYS A 181 -24.76 33.59 3.15
C LYS A 181 -23.99 32.40 3.69
N SER A 182 -24.47 31.16 3.49
CA SER A 182 -23.79 29.95 3.96
C SER A 182 -22.37 29.78 3.40
N ASN A 183 -22.04 30.45 2.29
CA ASN A 183 -20.81 30.26 1.52
C ASN A 183 -20.58 28.79 1.11
N LEU A 184 -21.68 28.08 0.79
CA LEU A 184 -21.58 26.75 0.17
C LEU A 184 -20.89 26.88 -1.19
N ARG A 185 -19.72 26.24 -1.31
CA ARG A 185 -18.97 26.08 -2.55
C ARG A 185 -19.30 24.72 -3.18
N GLY A 186 -19.39 24.66 -4.50
CA GLY A 186 -19.70 23.44 -5.23
C GLY A 186 -18.71 22.30 -4.94
N ARG A 187 -19.24 21.15 -4.50
CA ARG A 187 -18.45 19.99 -4.02
C ARG A 187 -17.91 19.04 -5.09
N GLY A 188 -18.14 19.37 -6.37
CA GLY A 188 -17.65 18.60 -7.51
C GLY A 188 -16.23 18.94 -7.98
N GLY A 189 -15.52 19.83 -7.29
CA GLY A 189 -14.10 20.10 -7.56
C GLY A 189 -13.71 21.57 -7.57
N GLY A 190 -14.26 22.36 -8.50
CA GLY A 190 -13.82 23.75 -8.70
C GLY A 190 -14.27 24.75 -7.62
N GLY A 191 -15.11 24.35 -6.66
CA GLY A 191 -15.45 25.19 -5.52
C GLY A 191 -16.18 26.50 -5.87
N PHE A 192 -16.91 26.58 -6.99
CA PHE A 192 -17.65 27.81 -7.35
C PHE A 192 -18.77 28.09 -6.33
N PRO A 193 -19.01 29.35 -5.89
CA PRO A 193 -20.08 29.69 -4.96
C PRO A 193 -21.47 29.29 -5.45
N THR A 194 -22.13 28.38 -4.75
CA THR A 194 -23.42 27.80 -5.16
C THR A 194 -24.52 28.86 -5.23
N GLY A 195 -24.60 29.73 -4.22
CA GLY A 195 -25.62 30.78 -4.16
C GLY A 195 -25.53 31.78 -5.31
N ARG A 196 -24.30 32.17 -5.72
CA ARG A 196 -24.10 33.03 -6.89
C ARG A 196 -24.58 32.34 -8.17
N LYS A 197 -24.30 31.04 -8.32
CA LYS A 197 -24.78 30.26 -9.48
C LYS A 197 -26.30 30.24 -9.56
N TRP A 198 -26.97 30.07 -8.42
CA TRP A 198 -28.43 30.06 -8.34
C TRP A 198 -29.03 31.42 -8.64
N GLU A 199 -28.45 32.50 -8.10
CA GLU A 199 -28.84 33.88 -8.40
C GLU A 199 -28.72 34.20 -9.89
N THR A 200 -27.61 33.84 -10.53
CA THR A 200 -27.44 34.01 -11.98
C THR A 200 -28.54 33.30 -12.76
N THR A 201 -28.86 32.06 -12.43
CA THR A 201 -29.93 31.32 -13.14
C THR A 201 -31.33 31.87 -12.84
N ARG A 202 -31.61 32.32 -11.61
CA ARG A 202 -32.86 33.00 -11.26
C ARG A 202 -33.04 34.26 -12.12
N ASN A 203 -31.98 35.05 -12.29
CA ASN A 203 -32.03 36.33 -12.98
C ASN A 203 -31.97 36.19 -14.51
N ALA A 204 -31.49 35.05 -15.03
CA ALA A 204 -31.43 34.80 -16.46
C ALA A 204 -32.82 34.78 -17.11
N HIS A 205 -32.89 35.34 -18.31
CA HIS A 205 -34.09 35.39 -19.13
C HIS A 205 -34.49 34.00 -19.66
N GLY A 206 -35.79 33.70 -19.60
CA GLY A 206 -36.37 32.44 -20.09
C GLY A 206 -37.46 31.93 -19.16
N GLU A 207 -38.54 31.41 -19.74
CA GLU A 207 -39.68 30.88 -18.98
C GLU A 207 -39.39 29.51 -18.37
N HIS A 208 -38.65 28.66 -19.08
CA HIS A 208 -38.24 27.33 -18.62
C HIS A 208 -36.80 27.35 -18.13
N LYS A 209 -36.56 26.71 -16.97
CA LYS A 209 -35.25 26.58 -16.36
C LYS A 209 -35.05 25.16 -15.87
N TYR A 210 -33.79 24.74 -15.82
CA TYR A 210 -33.43 23.39 -15.42
C TYR A 210 -32.53 23.36 -14.19
N VAL A 211 -32.72 22.34 -13.35
CA VAL A 211 -31.76 21.98 -12.30
C VAL A 211 -31.22 20.58 -12.55
N ILE A 212 -29.91 20.39 -12.34
CA ILE A 212 -29.22 19.17 -12.72
C ILE A 212 -28.35 18.69 -11.56
N VAL A 213 -28.53 17.41 -11.19
CA VAL A 213 -27.62 16.66 -10.33
C VAL A 213 -26.55 16.01 -11.23
N ASN A 214 -25.30 16.40 -11.01
CA ASN A 214 -24.15 15.72 -11.61
C ASN A 214 -23.64 14.62 -10.67
N CYS A 215 -23.93 13.36 -11.03
CA CYS A 215 -23.38 12.15 -10.42
C CYS A 215 -22.49 11.37 -11.41
N ASP A 216 -21.74 12.06 -12.26
CA ASP A 216 -20.68 11.48 -13.07
C ASP A 216 -19.35 11.49 -12.30
N GLU A 217 -19.28 10.67 -11.25
CA GLU A 217 -18.10 10.52 -10.38
C GLU A 217 -17.07 9.63 -11.07
N GLY A 218 -16.45 10.14 -12.13
CA GLY A 218 -15.54 9.39 -13.01
C GLY A 218 -14.15 9.11 -12.43
N ASP A 219 -13.74 9.82 -11.37
CA ASP A 219 -12.40 9.70 -10.80
C ASP A 219 -12.15 8.28 -10.24
N PRO A 220 -11.08 7.59 -10.69
CA PRO A 220 -10.69 6.28 -10.20
C PRO A 220 -10.53 6.26 -8.68
N GLY A 221 -11.17 5.27 -8.05
CA GLY A 221 -11.09 5.08 -6.61
C GLY A 221 -11.92 6.06 -5.80
N VAL A 222 -12.72 6.94 -6.41
CA VAL A 222 -13.62 7.88 -5.71
C VAL A 222 -15.07 7.40 -5.80
N PHE A 223 -15.79 7.47 -4.69
CA PHE A 223 -17.17 6.94 -4.60
C PHE A 223 -18.04 7.64 -3.54
N ALA A 224 -17.78 8.92 -3.25
CA ALA A 224 -18.53 9.70 -2.28
C ALA A 224 -19.96 9.98 -2.76
N ASN A 225 -20.10 10.43 -4.00
CA ASN A 225 -21.41 10.67 -4.61
C ASN A 225 -22.19 9.36 -4.72
N ARG A 226 -21.53 8.27 -5.13
CA ARG A 226 -22.13 6.93 -5.14
C ARG A 226 -22.72 6.57 -3.77
N ALA A 227 -21.96 6.75 -2.71
CA ALA A 227 -22.38 6.39 -1.36
C ALA A 227 -23.58 7.20 -0.87
N LEU A 228 -23.71 8.47 -1.27
CA LEU A 228 -24.90 9.27 -0.96
C LEU A 228 -26.11 8.87 -1.81
N MET A 229 -25.92 8.65 -3.11
CA MET A 229 -27.00 8.22 -4.01
C MET A 229 -27.54 6.82 -3.65
N GLU A 230 -26.66 5.90 -3.25
CA GLU A 230 -27.04 4.57 -2.78
C GLU A 230 -27.58 4.59 -1.34
N GLY A 231 -27.14 5.52 -0.50
CA GLY A 231 -27.40 5.49 0.94
C GLY A 231 -28.54 6.41 1.41
N ASN A 232 -28.74 7.55 0.75
CA ASN A 232 -29.76 8.54 1.09
C ASN A 232 -30.16 9.39 -0.14
N PRO A 233 -30.79 8.76 -1.16
CA PRO A 233 -31.22 9.47 -2.38
C PRO A 233 -32.20 10.62 -2.10
N HIS A 234 -33.02 10.51 -1.05
CA HIS A 234 -34.01 11.52 -0.69
C HIS A 234 -33.38 12.85 -0.24
N SER A 235 -32.22 12.83 0.43
CA SER A 235 -31.51 14.08 0.79
C SER A 235 -31.12 14.92 -0.43
N ILE A 236 -30.73 14.24 -1.51
CA ILE A 236 -30.34 14.86 -2.78
C ILE A 236 -31.58 15.37 -3.51
N LEU A 237 -32.65 14.55 -3.53
CA LEU A 237 -33.92 14.90 -4.16
C LEU A 237 -34.58 16.11 -3.47
N GLU A 238 -34.59 16.14 -2.13
CA GLU A 238 -35.11 17.27 -1.37
C GLU A 238 -34.34 18.56 -1.68
N GLY A 239 -33.01 18.51 -1.69
CA GLY A 239 -32.17 19.64 -2.06
C GLY A 239 -32.42 20.12 -3.50
N LEU A 240 -32.62 19.18 -4.43
CA LEU A 240 -32.94 19.48 -5.84
C LEU A 240 -34.28 20.20 -5.97
N ILE A 241 -35.33 19.75 -5.25
CA ILE A 241 -36.66 20.38 -5.26
C ILE A 241 -36.58 21.81 -4.70
N ILE A 242 -35.88 21.99 -3.57
CA ILE A 242 -35.68 23.32 -2.96
C ILE A 242 -34.95 24.25 -3.94
N GLY A 243 -33.90 23.76 -4.60
CA GLY A 243 -33.18 24.53 -5.60
C GLY A 243 -34.04 24.87 -6.81
N ALA A 244 -34.87 23.94 -7.28
CA ALA A 244 -35.80 24.17 -8.37
C ALA A 244 -36.78 25.31 -8.04
N TYR A 245 -37.38 25.27 -6.85
CA TYR A 245 -38.25 26.35 -6.36
C TYR A 245 -37.50 27.68 -6.28
N ALA A 246 -36.28 27.66 -5.72
CA ALA A 246 -35.44 28.84 -5.57
C ALA A 246 -35.12 29.49 -6.92
N VAL A 247 -34.72 28.73 -7.94
CA VAL A 247 -34.34 29.30 -9.25
C VAL A 247 -35.51 29.50 -10.20
N GLY A 248 -36.67 28.90 -9.90
CA GLY A 248 -37.84 28.90 -10.76
C GLY A 248 -37.76 27.86 -11.89
N ALA A 249 -37.23 26.68 -11.61
CA ALA A 249 -37.19 25.56 -12.55
C ALA A 249 -38.41 24.65 -12.39
N ASP A 250 -38.96 24.20 -13.51
CA ASP A 250 -40.10 23.29 -13.62
C ASP A 250 -39.68 21.83 -13.91
N GLU A 251 -38.45 21.63 -14.38
CA GLU A 251 -37.90 20.31 -14.69
C GLU A 251 -36.45 20.16 -14.22
N GLY A 252 -36.09 18.95 -13.76
CA GLY A 252 -34.75 18.62 -13.34
C GLY A 252 -34.26 17.26 -13.81
N PHE A 253 -32.94 17.11 -13.86
CA PHE A 253 -32.28 15.91 -14.33
C PHE A 253 -31.30 15.37 -13.30
N VAL A 254 -31.31 14.06 -13.11
CA VAL A 254 -30.28 13.36 -12.34
C VAL A 254 -29.42 12.57 -13.32
N TYR A 255 -28.23 13.10 -13.62
CA TYR A 255 -27.27 12.41 -14.48
C TYR A 255 -26.44 11.45 -13.63
N VAL A 256 -26.53 10.16 -13.92
CA VAL A 256 -25.80 9.10 -13.20
C VAL A 256 -24.96 8.33 -14.20
N ARG A 257 -23.67 8.15 -13.91
CA ARG A 257 -22.78 7.34 -14.73
C ARG A 257 -23.29 5.89 -14.88
N GLU A 258 -22.94 5.26 -16.00
CA GLU A 258 -23.43 3.92 -16.34
C GLU A 258 -23.02 2.86 -15.30
N GLU A 259 -21.87 3.04 -14.68
CA GLU A 259 -21.24 2.10 -13.77
C GLU A 259 -21.90 2.05 -12.38
N TYR A 260 -22.91 2.90 -12.11
CA TYR A 260 -23.63 2.95 -10.83
C TYR A 260 -25.10 2.51 -10.94
N PRO A 261 -25.40 1.25 -11.32
CA PRO A 261 -26.77 0.77 -11.49
C PRO A 261 -27.58 0.77 -10.18
N LEU A 262 -26.94 0.58 -9.03
CA LEU A 262 -27.62 0.62 -7.73
C LEU A 262 -28.08 2.03 -7.36
N ALA A 263 -27.25 3.05 -7.64
CA ALA A 263 -27.61 4.46 -7.45
C ALA A 263 -28.81 4.84 -8.32
N VAL A 264 -28.85 4.41 -9.59
CA VAL A 264 -30.01 4.60 -10.49
C VAL A 264 -31.26 3.96 -9.89
N LYS A 265 -31.17 2.71 -9.44
CA LYS A 265 -32.29 1.99 -8.82
C LYS A 265 -32.83 2.70 -7.59
N HIS A 266 -31.96 3.11 -6.67
CA HIS A 266 -32.38 3.77 -5.42
C HIS A 266 -32.97 5.16 -5.70
N MET A 267 -32.37 5.94 -6.61
CA MET A 267 -32.92 7.22 -7.02
C MET A 267 -34.29 7.08 -7.70
N GLN A 268 -34.49 6.06 -8.54
CA GLN A 268 -35.77 5.78 -9.18
C GLN A 268 -36.86 5.50 -8.13
N ILE A 269 -36.56 4.63 -7.14
CA ILE A 269 -37.47 4.36 -6.02
C ILE A 269 -37.78 5.65 -5.24
N ALA A 270 -36.77 6.48 -4.98
CA ALA A 270 -36.94 7.72 -4.24
C ALA A 270 -37.84 8.73 -4.98
N ILE A 271 -37.69 8.87 -6.30
CA ILE A 271 -38.55 9.70 -7.15
C ILE A 271 -40.00 9.18 -7.09
N GLU A 272 -40.21 7.89 -7.33
CA GLU A 272 -41.56 7.29 -7.30
C GLU A 272 -42.25 7.44 -5.94
N GLN A 273 -41.50 7.28 -4.86
CA GLN A 273 -42.01 7.47 -3.50
C GLN A 273 -42.37 8.94 -3.26
N ALA A 274 -41.49 9.88 -3.61
CA ALA A 274 -41.77 11.31 -3.44
C ALA A 274 -43.01 11.74 -4.24
N GLU A 275 -43.19 11.25 -5.46
CA GLU A 275 -44.39 11.51 -6.28
C GLU A 275 -45.66 10.95 -5.63
N LYS A 276 -45.63 9.72 -5.13
CA LYS A 276 -46.76 9.06 -4.45
C LYS A 276 -47.18 9.81 -3.18
N TYR A 277 -46.22 10.34 -2.42
CA TYR A 277 -46.51 11.13 -1.22
C TYR A 277 -46.85 12.60 -1.51
N GLY A 278 -46.78 13.07 -2.76
CA GLY A 278 -47.03 14.49 -3.08
C GLY A 278 -45.89 15.44 -2.68
N LEU A 279 -44.69 14.90 -2.52
CA LEU A 279 -43.44 15.62 -2.24
C LEU A 279 -42.67 15.95 -3.53
N LEU A 280 -43.08 15.39 -4.66
CA LEU A 280 -42.62 15.67 -6.02
C LEU A 280 -43.81 15.62 -7.00
N GLY A 281 -43.66 16.21 -8.18
CA GLY A 281 -44.69 16.25 -9.21
C GLY A 281 -45.55 17.51 -9.13
N GLU A 282 -46.86 17.38 -9.32
CA GLU A 282 -47.79 18.52 -9.39
C GLU A 282 -48.20 19.03 -8.01
N ASN A 283 -48.26 20.35 -7.85
CA ASN A 283 -48.77 21.01 -6.63
C ASN A 283 -48.19 20.43 -5.33
N ILE A 284 -46.86 20.43 -5.22
CA ILE A 284 -46.10 19.80 -4.13
C ILE A 284 -46.60 20.36 -2.79
N LEU A 285 -47.03 19.48 -1.89
CA LEU A 285 -47.62 19.84 -0.59
C LEU A 285 -48.74 20.88 -0.66
N GLY A 286 -49.45 21.02 -1.79
CA GLY A 286 -50.49 22.04 -1.95
C GLY A 286 -49.96 23.48 -2.13
N SER A 287 -48.67 23.66 -2.41
CA SER A 287 -48.00 24.97 -2.50
C SER A 287 -48.27 25.77 -3.78
N GLY A 288 -48.85 25.15 -4.81
CA GLY A 288 -48.94 25.68 -6.18
C GLY A 288 -47.68 25.44 -7.02
N PHE A 289 -46.55 25.05 -6.41
CA PHE A 289 -45.32 24.73 -7.13
C PHE A 289 -45.36 23.29 -7.66
N SER A 290 -44.92 23.10 -8.91
CA SER A 290 -44.83 21.79 -9.55
C SER A 290 -43.44 21.57 -10.12
N PHE A 291 -42.90 20.37 -9.98
CA PHE A 291 -41.55 20.04 -10.41
C PHE A 291 -41.42 18.58 -10.81
N LYS A 292 -40.81 18.32 -11.97
CA LYS A 292 -40.61 16.98 -12.52
C LYS A 292 -39.12 16.63 -12.55
N VAL A 293 -38.78 15.37 -12.27
CA VAL A 293 -37.38 14.90 -12.29
C VAL A 293 -37.26 13.69 -13.20
N LYS A 294 -36.21 13.67 -14.03
CA LYS A 294 -35.85 12.54 -14.89
C LYS A 294 -34.45 12.04 -14.57
N ILE A 295 -34.25 10.73 -14.60
CA ILE A 295 -32.92 10.13 -14.51
C ILE A 295 -32.36 9.98 -15.93
N HIS A 296 -31.13 10.46 -16.12
CA HIS A 296 -30.36 10.24 -17.35
C HIS A 296 -29.15 9.36 -17.03
N ARG A 297 -29.02 8.22 -17.70
CA ARG A 297 -27.86 7.34 -17.56
C ARG A 297 -26.75 7.78 -18.50
N GLY A 298 -25.53 7.84 -17.98
CA GLY A 298 -24.35 8.11 -18.78
C GLY A 298 -23.99 6.94 -19.70
N ALA A 299 -22.96 7.13 -20.51
CA ALA A 299 -22.48 6.13 -21.48
C ALA A 299 -21.00 5.78 -21.28
N GLY A 300 -20.49 5.90 -20.04
CA GLY A 300 -19.12 5.51 -19.66
C GLY A 300 -18.02 6.46 -20.13
N ALA A 301 -18.28 7.77 -20.20
CA ALA A 301 -17.30 8.77 -20.64
C ALA A 301 -16.96 9.73 -19.50
N PHE A 302 -15.74 9.68 -18.96
CA PHE A 302 -15.27 10.51 -17.83
C PHE A 302 -15.44 12.01 -18.06
N VAL A 303 -15.24 12.46 -19.30
CA VAL A 303 -15.40 13.88 -19.67
C VAL A 303 -16.84 14.39 -19.45
N SER A 304 -17.83 13.50 -19.37
CA SER A 304 -19.23 13.86 -19.09
C SER A 304 -19.43 14.42 -17.69
N GLY A 305 -18.44 14.33 -16.79
CA GLY A 305 -18.43 15.05 -15.52
C GLY A 305 -18.24 16.56 -15.68
N GLU A 306 -17.71 17.02 -16.82
CA GLU A 306 -17.63 18.43 -17.17
C GLU A 306 -19.02 18.99 -17.45
N SER A 307 -19.33 20.17 -16.90
CA SER A 307 -20.66 20.78 -16.92
C SER A 307 -21.37 20.83 -18.28
N THR A 308 -20.67 21.22 -19.35
CA THR A 308 -21.26 21.36 -20.69
C THR A 308 -21.25 20.06 -21.47
N ALA A 309 -20.26 19.19 -21.24
CA ALA A 309 -20.25 17.82 -21.74
C ALA A 309 -21.44 17.02 -21.21
N LEU A 310 -21.73 17.15 -19.91
CA LEU A 310 -22.89 16.54 -19.27
C LEU A 310 -24.20 16.99 -19.92
N MET A 311 -24.36 18.31 -20.13
CA MET A 311 -25.54 18.86 -20.79
C MET A 311 -25.66 18.35 -22.24
N ASN A 312 -24.56 18.27 -22.99
CA ASN A 312 -24.55 17.65 -24.31
C ASN A 312 -25.03 16.19 -24.27
N ALA A 313 -24.59 15.41 -23.28
CA ALA A 313 -25.02 14.03 -23.13
C ALA A 313 -26.54 13.94 -22.85
N ILE A 314 -27.09 14.81 -21.99
CA ILE A 314 -28.55 14.88 -21.75
C ILE A 314 -29.32 15.27 -23.02
N GLU A 315 -28.74 16.12 -23.86
CA GLU A 315 -29.34 16.51 -25.15
C GLU A 315 -29.26 15.41 -26.22
N GLY A 316 -28.68 14.24 -25.92
CA GLY A 316 -28.48 13.16 -26.87
C GLY A 316 -27.33 13.40 -27.86
N LYS A 317 -26.42 14.34 -27.54
CA LYS A 317 -25.22 14.64 -28.33
C LYS A 317 -23.99 13.94 -27.73
N VAL A 318 -22.89 13.96 -28.48
CA VAL A 318 -21.58 13.53 -27.95
C VAL A 318 -21.22 14.39 -26.74
N GLY A 319 -20.83 13.75 -25.63
CA GLY A 319 -20.46 14.38 -24.35
C GLY A 319 -19.12 15.11 -24.40
N GLU A 320 -18.96 16.06 -25.31
CA GLU A 320 -17.77 16.92 -25.37
C GLU A 320 -18.05 18.33 -24.81
N PRO A 321 -17.07 18.99 -24.16
CA PRO A 321 -17.26 20.34 -23.65
C PRO A 321 -17.55 21.36 -24.76
N ARG A 322 -18.38 22.36 -24.41
CA ARG A 322 -18.69 23.52 -25.27
C ARG A 322 -17.76 24.69 -24.93
N PRO A 323 -17.37 25.51 -25.91
CA PRO A 323 -16.80 26.82 -25.63
C PRO A 323 -17.75 27.64 -24.73
N LYS A 324 -17.23 28.17 -23.61
CA LYS A 324 -18.04 28.88 -22.61
C LYS A 324 -18.03 30.39 -22.85
N TYR A 325 -18.59 30.83 -23.98
CA TYR A 325 -18.79 32.28 -24.23
C TYR A 325 -19.91 32.87 -23.35
N VAL A 326 -20.82 32.03 -22.88
CA VAL A 326 -21.92 32.34 -21.96
C VAL A 326 -21.95 31.27 -20.87
N HIS A 327 -22.24 31.65 -19.63
CA HIS A 327 -22.31 30.69 -18.53
C HIS A 327 -23.54 29.78 -18.67
N THR A 328 -23.41 28.52 -18.28
CA THR A 328 -24.52 27.56 -18.32
C THR A 328 -25.70 27.96 -17.44
N ALA A 329 -25.44 28.78 -16.42
CA ALA A 329 -26.44 29.40 -15.58
C ALA A 329 -27.42 30.28 -16.39
N GLU A 330 -26.98 30.82 -17.53
CA GLU A 330 -27.78 31.64 -18.45
C GLU A 330 -28.21 30.85 -19.70
N LYS A 331 -27.28 30.10 -20.31
CA LYS A 331 -27.52 29.25 -21.48
C LYS A 331 -26.83 27.90 -21.32
N GLY A 332 -27.58 26.92 -20.81
CA GLY A 332 -27.09 25.57 -20.53
C GLY A 332 -27.80 24.53 -21.39
N LEU A 333 -28.63 23.71 -20.74
CA LEU A 333 -29.37 22.62 -21.37
C LEU A 333 -30.42 23.19 -22.34
N TRP A 334 -30.36 22.77 -23.60
CA TRP A 334 -31.19 23.29 -24.71
C TRP A 334 -31.20 24.82 -24.79
N ASP A 335 -30.06 25.44 -24.51
CA ASP A 335 -29.85 26.90 -24.46
C ASP A 335 -30.78 27.63 -23.47
N LYS A 336 -31.30 26.92 -22.45
CA LYS A 336 -32.09 27.49 -21.36
C LYS A 336 -31.25 27.67 -20.09
N PRO A 337 -31.61 28.62 -19.20
CA PRO A 337 -30.92 28.78 -17.92
C PRO A 337 -30.90 27.47 -17.12
N SER A 338 -29.70 27.01 -16.76
CA SER A 338 -29.53 25.69 -16.14
C SER A 338 -28.55 25.73 -14.97
N VAL A 339 -29.01 25.35 -13.78
CA VAL A 339 -28.13 25.13 -12.63
C VAL A 339 -27.69 23.68 -12.59
N LEU A 340 -26.37 23.48 -12.66
CA LEU A 340 -25.76 22.18 -12.40
C LEU A 340 -24.96 22.21 -11.09
N ASN A 341 -25.28 21.30 -10.19
CA ASN A 341 -24.54 21.05 -8.95
C ASN A 341 -24.26 19.55 -8.75
N ASN A 342 -23.19 19.28 -8.00
CA ASN A 342 -22.78 17.93 -7.62
C ASN A 342 -23.70 17.37 -6.51
N VAL A 343 -23.79 16.03 -6.40
CA VAL A 343 -24.57 15.29 -5.41
C VAL A 343 -24.42 15.83 -3.97
N GLU A 344 -23.20 15.97 -3.45
CA GLU A 344 -22.98 16.49 -2.09
C GLU A 344 -23.51 17.92 -1.94
N THR A 345 -23.41 18.73 -2.98
CA THR A 345 -23.88 20.12 -2.94
C THR A 345 -25.38 20.18 -2.75
N TRP A 346 -26.14 19.32 -3.44
CA TRP A 346 -27.58 19.20 -3.27
C TRP A 346 -27.94 18.65 -1.89
N ALA A 347 -27.22 17.64 -1.41
CA ALA A 347 -27.47 17.03 -0.10
C ALA A 347 -27.24 17.98 1.09
N PHE A 348 -26.40 19.01 0.95
CA PHE A 348 -26.23 20.05 1.99
C PHE A 348 -27.39 21.06 2.06
N VAL A 349 -28.16 21.23 0.98
CA VAL A 349 -29.22 22.26 0.92
C VAL A 349 -30.26 22.08 2.03
N PRO A 350 -30.85 20.88 2.26
CA PRO A 350 -31.82 20.70 3.34
C PRO A 350 -31.25 21.03 4.73
N LEU A 351 -29.98 20.69 4.99
CA LEU A 351 -29.32 20.98 6.25
C LEU A 351 -29.14 22.48 6.47
N ILE A 352 -28.74 23.23 5.43
CA ILE A 352 -28.58 24.68 5.50
C ILE A 352 -29.93 25.35 5.71
N ILE A 353 -30.99 24.92 5.01
CA ILE A 353 -32.31 25.52 5.15
C ILE A 353 -32.90 25.26 6.54
N ASN A 354 -32.71 24.08 7.10
CA ASN A 354 -33.21 23.77 8.44
C ASN A 354 -32.46 24.52 9.55
N ASN A 355 -31.13 24.46 9.54
CA ASN A 355 -30.29 24.96 10.63
C ASN A 355 -29.81 26.41 10.45
N GLY A 356 -29.94 26.96 9.24
CA GLY A 356 -29.47 28.30 8.88
C GLY A 356 -28.03 28.34 8.39
N ALA A 357 -27.72 29.42 7.67
CA ALA A 357 -26.42 29.70 7.08
C ALA A 357 -25.32 29.88 8.13
N ASP A 358 -25.62 30.51 9.26
CA ASP A 358 -24.64 30.75 10.31
C ASP A 358 -24.17 29.46 10.98
N TRP A 359 -25.07 28.48 11.14
CA TRP A 359 -24.70 27.13 11.57
C TRP A 359 -23.72 26.50 10.58
N PHE A 360 -24.01 26.53 9.28
CA PHE A 360 -23.12 25.94 8.28
C PHE A 360 -21.74 26.64 8.23
N ARG A 361 -21.73 27.98 8.37
CA ARG A 361 -20.50 28.79 8.40
C ARG A 361 -19.63 28.57 9.64
N SER A 362 -20.22 28.08 10.73
CA SER A 362 -19.48 27.75 11.95
C SER A 362 -18.56 26.55 11.78
N ILE A 363 -18.74 25.79 10.70
CA ILE A 363 -17.95 24.61 10.35
C ILE A 363 -17.03 24.98 9.18
N GLY A 364 -15.75 24.60 9.27
CA GLY A 364 -14.76 24.84 8.23
C GLY A 364 -13.90 26.10 8.42
N THR A 365 -13.14 26.49 7.40
CA THR A 365 -12.26 27.68 7.42
C THR A 365 -13.02 28.96 7.07
N GLU A 366 -12.37 30.13 7.01
CA GLU A 366 -13.02 31.37 6.57
C GLU A 366 -13.50 31.29 5.11
N GLY A 367 -12.63 30.85 4.20
CA GLY A 367 -12.91 30.76 2.75
C GLY A 367 -13.63 29.49 2.29
N SER A 368 -13.70 28.46 3.15
CA SER A 368 -14.28 27.17 2.82
C SER A 368 -15.13 26.62 3.97
N LYS A 369 -16.46 26.75 3.85
CA LYS A 369 -17.44 26.37 4.89
C LYS A 369 -17.92 24.93 4.78
N GLY A 370 -18.47 24.40 5.86
CA GLY A 370 -19.05 23.06 5.96
C GLY A 370 -18.03 21.92 5.96
N THR A 371 -18.52 20.72 5.69
CA THR A 371 -17.73 19.49 5.55
C THR A 371 -17.53 19.09 4.09
N LYS A 372 -16.58 18.20 3.84
CA LYS A 372 -16.35 17.52 2.56
C LYS A 372 -16.17 16.04 2.81
N ILE A 373 -16.75 15.22 1.92
CA ILE A 373 -16.50 13.78 1.92
C ILE A 373 -15.28 13.49 1.04
N PHE A 374 -14.28 12.84 1.61
CA PHE A 374 -13.12 12.32 0.89
C PHE A 374 -13.16 10.81 0.79
N THR A 375 -12.64 10.28 -0.31
CA THR A 375 -12.31 8.87 -0.43
C THR A 375 -10.84 8.67 -0.14
N LEU A 376 -10.54 8.07 1.01
CA LEU A 376 -9.19 7.79 1.48
C LEU A 376 -8.76 6.39 1.02
N SER A 377 -7.69 6.33 0.23
CA SER A 377 -7.20 5.10 -0.40
C SER A 377 -5.65 5.06 -0.46
N GLY A 378 -5.08 4.03 -1.06
CA GLY A 378 -3.64 3.87 -1.21
C GLY A 378 -2.97 3.14 -0.04
N LYS A 379 -1.77 3.57 0.34
CA LYS A 379 -0.88 2.90 1.32
C LYS A 379 -1.20 3.25 2.77
N VAL A 380 -2.47 3.29 3.14
CA VAL A 380 -2.97 3.68 4.47
C VAL A 380 -3.72 2.53 5.15
N ASN A 381 -3.69 2.44 6.49
CA ASN A 381 -4.23 1.30 7.24
C ASN A 381 -5.76 1.22 7.22
N ASN A 382 -6.46 2.35 7.19
CA ASN A 382 -7.91 2.40 7.14
C ASN A 382 -8.35 3.13 5.86
N THR A 383 -8.82 2.39 4.85
CA THR A 383 -9.38 2.96 3.62
C THR A 383 -10.91 3.02 3.66
N GLY A 384 -11.48 4.04 2.99
CA GLY A 384 -12.92 4.28 3.01
C GLY A 384 -13.34 5.72 2.74
N LEU A 385 -14.58 6.04 3.10
CA LEU A 385 -15.09 7.42 3.07
C LEU A 385 -14.92 8.08 4.43
N ILE A 386 -14.43 9.33 4.39
CA ILE A 386 -14.28 10.18 5.56
C ILE A 386 -15.02 11.48 5.30
N GLU A 387 -15.83 11.93 6.25
CA GLU A 387 -16.44 13.26 6.20
C GLU A 387 -15.81 14.15 7.26
N VAL A 388 -15.17 15.22 6.81
CA VAL A 388 -14.32 16.06 7.65
C VAL A 388 -14.64 17.53 7.41
N PRO A 389 -14.46 18.39 8.43
CA PRO A 389 -14.60 19.83 8.25
C PRO A 389 -13.51 20.32 7.29
N MET A 390 -13.86 21.30 6.45
CA MET A 390 -12.87 21.98 5.62
C MET A 390 -11.78 22.60 6.51
N GLY A 391 -10.51 22.50 6.11
CA GLY A 391 -9.37 23.00 6.88
C GLY A 391 -8.70 21.97 7.78
N ILE A 392 -9.22 20.74 7.89
CA ILE A 392 -8.47 19.63 8.50
C ILE A 392 -7.15 19.41 7.76
N THR A 393 -6.08 19.04 8.46
CA THR A 393 -4.77 18.81 7.83
C THR A 393 -4.68 17.43 7.18
N LEU A 394 -3.78 17.27 6.19
CA LEU A 394 -3.45 15.95 5.64
C LEU A 394 -2.89 15.00 6.71
N ARG A 395 -2.14 15.54 7.68
CA ARG A 395 -1.62 14.76 8.81
C ARG A 395 -2.74 14.10 9.59
N GLU A 396 -3.77 14.85 9.95
CA GLU A 396 -4.92 14.32 10.69
C GLU A 396 -5.69 13.29 9.85
N ILE A 397 -5.91 13.57 8.56
CA ILE A 397 -6.56 12.60 7.66
C ILE A 397 -5.77 11.29 7.59
N VAL A 398 -4.47 11.34 7.35
CA VAL A 398 -3.65 10.15 7.10
C VAL A 398 -3.35 9.38 8.38
N PHE A 399 -2.94 10.07 9.45
CA PHE A 399 -2.45 9.42 10.66
C PHE A 399 -3.53 9.20 11.72
N ASN A 400 -4.47 10.14 11.91
CA ASN A 400 -5.52 9.98 12.91
C ASN A 400 -6.68 9.15 12.36
N ILE A 401 -7.24 9.53 11.20
CA ILE A 401 -8.38 8.82 10.59
C ILE A 401 -7.90 7.56 9.86
N GLY A 402 -6.91 7.72 8.97
CA GLY A 402 -6.32 6.64 8.18
C GLY A 402 -5.52 5.62 8.99
N GLY A 403 -5.16 5.93 10.23
CA GLY A 403 -4.37 5.04 11.09
C GLY A 403 -2.91 4.88 10.65
N GLY A 404 -2.40 5.80 9.83
CA GLY A 404 -1.01 5.82 9.35
C GLY A 404 -0.73 4.89 8.17
N ILE A 405 0.55 4.79 7.83
CA ILE A 405 1.02 4.08 6.62
C ILE A 405 1.09 2.57 6.87
N ARG A 406 0.68 1.80 5.85
CA ARG A 406 0.73 0.33 5.88
C ARG A 406 2.17 -0.14 6.09
N GLY A 407 2.34 -1.13 6.98
CA GLY A 407 3.66 -1.67 7.32
C GLY A 407 4.59 -0.68 8.03
N LYS A 408 4.07 0.45 8.55
CA LYS A 408 4.85 1.50 9.23
C LYS A 408 5.97 2.09 8.37
N LYS A 409 5.80 2.07 7.04
CA LYS A 409 6.73 2.72 6.10
C LYS A 409 6.64 4.24 6.22
N ARG A 410 7.62 4.93 5.65
CA ARG A 410 7.64 6.39 5.59
C ARG A 410 6.55 6.88 4.63
N PHE A 411 5.81 7.90 5.06
CA PHE A 411 4.91 8.65 4.19
C PHE A 411 5.71 9.41 3.14
N LYS A 412 5.30 9.36 1.87
CA LYS A 412 6.01 10.07 0.80
C LYS A 412 5.20 11.25 0.28
N ALA A 413 3.95 10.98 -0.11
CA ALA A 413 3.08 11.98 -0.70
C ALA A 413 1.61 11.55 -0.65
N VAL A 414 0.71 12.47 -0.98
CA VAL A 414 -0.68 12.18 -1.35
C VAL A 414 -1.01 12.74 -2.73
N GLN A 415 -1.81 12.02 -3.51
CA GLN A 415 -2.49 12.58 -4.68
C GLN A 415 -3.85 13.08 -4.22
N VAL A 416 -4.17 14.35 -4.47
CA VAL A 416 -5.45 14.95 -4.10
C VAL A 416 -6.14 15.52 -5.34
N GLY A 417 -7.42 15.19 -5.51
CA GLY A 417 -8.27 15.74 -6.59
C GLY A 417 -8.47 14.80 -7.79
N GLY A 418 -8.25 13.49 -7.61
CA GLY A 418 -8.41 12.50 -8.68
C GLY A 418 -7.24 12.53 -9.69
N PRO A 419 -7.42 11.95 -10.89
CA PRO A 419 -6.37 11.87 -11.91
C PRO A 419 -5.90 13.20 -12.45
N SER A 420 -6.75 14.22 -12.45
CA SER A 420 -6.37 15.60 -12.83
C SER A 420 -5.96 16.47 -11.62
N GLY A 421 -5.84 15.83 -10.45
CA GLY A 421 -5.33 16.43 -9.24
C GLY A 421 -3.82 16.61 -9.24
N GLY A 422 -3.26 16.98 -8.08
CA GLY A 422 -1.82 17.14 -7.90
C GLY A 422 -1.28 16.28 -6.76
N VAL A 423 0.03 16.05 -6.81
CA VAL A 423 0.78 15.38 -5.75
C VAL A 423 1.24 16.40 -4.72
N ILE A 424 1.04 16.10 -3.44
CA ILE A 424 1.46 16.91 -2.31
C ILE A 424 2.48 16.10 -1.48
N PRO A 425 3.75 16.55 -1.37
CA PRO A 425 4.79 15.83 -0.64
C PRO A 425 4.66 15.96 0.89
N GLU A 426 5.46 15.16 1.61
CA GLU A 426 5.53 15.12 3.08
C GLU A 426 5.73 16.48 3.77
N GLU A 427 6.47 17.40 3.15
CA GLU A 427 6.73 18.74 3.71
C GLU A 427 5.46 19.60 3.88
N TYR A 428 4.37 19.29 3.15
CA TYR A 428 3.09 20.01 3.22
C TYR A 428 2.00 19.24 3.97
N LEU A 429 2.37 18.21 4.74
CA LEU A 429 1.41 17.36 5.45
C LEU A 429 0.54 18.12 6.47
N ASP A 430 1.05 19.24 7.01
CA ASP A 430 0.33 20.11 7.94
C ASP A 430 -0.51 21.20 7.23
N THR A 431 -0.56 21.18 5.89
CA THR A 431 -1.38 22.14 5.13
C THR A 431 -2.87 21.85 5.37
N PRO A 432 -3.67 22.88 5.71
CA PRO A 432 -5.12 22.77 5.76
C PRO A 432 -5.71 22.35 4.42
N ILE A 433 -6.66 21.41 4.45
CA ILE A 433 -7.39 20.99 3.26
C ILE A 433 -8.55 21.93 2.99
N ASP A 434 -8.29 22.90 2.13
CA ASP A 434 -9.29 23.79 1.55
C ASP A 434 -9.04 24.02 0.05
N PHE A 435 -10.02 24.60 -0.65
CA PHE A 435 -9.93 24.79 -2.09
C PHE A 435 -8.74 25.66 -2.51
N ASP A 436 -8.43 26.69 -1.73
CA ASP A 436 -7.52 27.76 -2.14
C ASP A 436 -6.08 27.38 -1.78
N GLU A 437 -5.85 26.76 -0.62
CA GLU A 437 -4.55 26.19 -0.22
C GLU A 437 -4.12 25.02 -1.12
N LEU A 438 -5.05 24.11 -1.48
CA LEU A 438 -4.74 23.04 -2.44
C LEU A 438 -4.29 23.60 -3.80
N THR A 439 -4.95 24.66 -4.27
CA THR A 439 -4.61 25.30 -5.55
C THR A 439 -3.19 25.87 -5.52
N LYS A 440 -2.76 26.47 -4.40
CA LYS A 440 -1.39 27.00 -4.23
C LYS A 440 -0.31 25.91 -4.34
N LEU A 441 -0.63 24.69 -3.91
CA LEU A 441 0.26 23.54 -3.99
C LEU A 441 0.30 22.87 -5.37
N GLY A 442 -0.51 23.35 -6.33
CA GLY A 442 -0.66 22.73 -7.65
C GLY A 442 -1.60 21.52 -7.66
N ALA A 443 -2.35 21.31 -6.58
CA ALA A 443 -3.41 20.31 -6.48
C ALA A 443 -4.79 20.97 -6.57
N MET A 444 -5.83 20.17 -6.40
CA MET A 444 -7.21 20.67 -6.34
C MET A 444 -8.07 19.74 -5.49
N MET A 445 -9.22 20.23 -5.03
CA MET A 445 -10.17 19.40 -4.28
C MET A 445 -10.71 18.23 -5.10
N GLY A 446 -11.00 18.48 -6.39
CA GLY A 446 -11.64 17.50 -7.28
C GLY A 446 -12.91 16.90 -6.67
N SER A 447 -13.17 15.63 -7.01
CA SER A 447 -14.26 14.86 -6.40
C SER A 447 -14.03 14.51 -4.92
N GLY A 448 -12.83 14.75 -4.37
CA GLY A 448 -12.46 14.38 -3.00
C GLY A 448 -11.66 13.07 -2.91
N GLY A 449 -10.99 12.62 -3.97
CA GLY A 449 -10.05 11.50 -3.88
C GLY A 449 -8.75 11.87 -3.17
N ILE A 450 -8.33 11.07 -2.20
CA ILE A 450 -7.01 11.12 -1.54
C ILE A 450 -6.35 9.74 -1.66
N ILE A 451 -5.26 9.67 -2.43
CA ILE A 451 -4.47 8.45 -2.59
C ILE A 451 -3.15 8.64 -1.85
N VAL A 452 -2.97 7.89 -0.76
CA VAL A 452 -1.78 7.94 0.09
C VAL A 452 -0.66 7.09 -0.53
N MET A 453 0.55 7.64 -0.59
CA MET A 453 1.73 7.01 -1.16
C MET A 453 2.86 6.92 -0.13
N ASP A 454 3.55 5.78 -0.11
CA ASP A 454 4.69 5.51 0.78
C ASP A 454 6.02 5.60 0.03
N SER A 455 7.12 5.34 0.73
CA SER A 455 8.48 5.34 0.19
C SER A 455 8.69 4.44 -1.05
N ASP A 456 7.85 3.43 -1.23
CA ASP A 456 7.98 2.43 -2.30
C ASP A 456 7.16 2.80 -3.54
N THR A 457 6.66 4.02 -3.61
CA THR A 457 5.88 4.53 -4.73
C THR A 457 6.76 5.39 -5.63
N CYS A 458 6.90 5.05 -6.92
CA CYS A 458 7.66 5.84 -7.90
C CYS A 458 6.84 7.03 -8.42
N MET A 459 7.32 8.27 -8.28
CA MET A 459 6.56 9.45 -8.70
C MET A 459 6.49 9.60 -10.22
N VAL A 460 7.49 9.11 -10.95
CA VAL A 460 7.47 9.06 -12.41
C VAL A 460 6.38 8.09 -12.91
N ASP A 461 6.24 6.93 -12.26
CA ASP A 461 5.21 5.94 -12.62
C ASP A 461 3.81 6.41 -12.21
N VAL A 462 3.69 7.14 -11.09
CA VAL A 462 2.43 7.79 -10.69
C VAL A 462 1.99 8.81 -11.74
N ALA A 463 2.89 9.68 -12.20
CA ALA A 463 2.59 10.62 -13.28
C ALA A 463 2.17 9.87 -14.55
N ARG A 464 2.92 8.82 -14.93
CA ARG A 464 2.61 7.98 -16.10
C ARG A 464 1.22 7.34 -16.00
N TYR A 465 0.86 6.80 -14.83
CA TYR A 465 -0.43 6.17 -14.59
C TYR A 465 -1.59 7.15 -14.82
N PHE A 466 -1.52 8.34 -14.20
CA PHE A 466 -2.60 9.34 -14.34
C PHE A 466 -2.64 9.96 -15.73
N ILE A 467 -1.50 10.26 -16.35
CA ILE A 467 -1.44 10.78 -17.72
C ILE A 467 -1.98 9.75 -18.71
N ASN A 468 -1.68 8.45 -18.54
CA ASN A 468 -2.23 7.39 -19.37
C ASN A 468 -3.76 7.28 -19.22
N PHE A 469 -4.28 7.36 -17.99
CA PHE A 469 -5.72 7.40 -17.75
C PHE A 469 -6.36 8.60 -18.46
N LEU A 470 -5.84 9.81 -18.24
CA LEU A 470 -6.35 11.04 -18.85
C LEU A 470 -6.26 11.02 -20.38
N CYS A 471 -5.23 10.38 -20.94
CA CYS A 471 -5.10 10.18 -22.38
C CYS A 471 -6.25 9.33 -22.94
N GLY A 472 -6.67 8.28 -22.21
CA GLY A 472 -7.83 7.46 -22.57
C GLY A 472 -9.17 8.17 -22.43
N GLU A 473 -9.24 9.14 -21.53
CA GLU A 473 -10.48 9.89 -21.22
C GLU A 473 -10.62 11.24 -21.94
N SER A 474 -9.64 11.60 -22.79
CA SER A 474 -9.71 12.83 -23.58
C SER A 474 -10.87 12.78 -24.57
N CYS A 475 -11.71 13.82 -24.61
CA CYS A 475 -12.75 13.93 -25.65
C CYS A 475 -12.21 14.19 -27.06
N GLY A 476 -10.90 14.48 -27.20
CA GLY A 476 -10.26 14.67 -28.50
C GLY A 476 -10.48 16.03 -29.18
N LYS A 477 -11.22 16.95 -28.54
CA LYS A 477 -11.63 18.23 -29.16
C LYS A 477 -10.50 19.25 -29.31
N CYS A 478 -9.72 19.50 -28.26
CA CYS A 478 -8.64 20.49 -28.29
C CYS A 478 -7.28 19.81 -28.47
N VAL A 479 -6.45 20.37 -29.37
CA VAL A 479 -5.12 19.82 -29.70
C VAL A 479 -4.19 19.73 -28.48
N PRO A 480 -4.09 20.76 -27.60
CA PRO A 480 -3.22 20.69 -26.43
C PRO A 480 -3.50 19.47 -25.55
N CYS A 481 -4.77 19.20 -25.22
CA CYS A 481 -5.15 18.02 -24.44
C CYS A 481 -4.94 16.72 -25.24
N ARG A 482 -5.49 16.63 -26.46
CA ARG A 482 -5.50 15.37 -27.25
C ARG A 482 -4.10 14.88 -27.59
N GLU A 483 -3.25 15.77 -28.09
CA GLU A 483 -1.90 15.40 -28.54
C GLU A 483 -0.88 15.59 -27.42
N GLY A 484 -1.03 16.60 -26.55
CA GLY A 484 -0.13 16.83 -25.43
C GLY A 484 -0.09 15.66 -24.45
N LEU A 485 -1.25 15.10 -24.08
CA LEU A 485 -1.32 13.90 -23.23
C LEU A 485 -0.63 12.69 -23.87
N LYS A 486 -0.81 12.47 -25.18
CA LYS A 486 -0.17 11.36 -25.90
C LYS A 486 1.35 11.50 -25.91
N GLN A 487 1.86 12.71 -26.17
CA GLN A 487 3.30 12.97 -26.16
C GLN A 487 3.87 12.82 -24.75
N ALA A 488 3.20 13.37 -23.73
CA ALA A 488 3.61 13.21 -22.34
C ALA A 488 3.63 11.74 -21.91
N CYS A 489 2.61 10.96 -22.26
CA CYS A 489 2.55 9.52 -21.98
C CYS A 489 3.73 8.79 -22.62
N LYS A 490 4.00 9.05 -23.91
CA LYS A 490 5.14 8.44 -24.62
C LYS A 490 6.47 8.76 -23.95
N ILE A 491 6.69 10.02 -23.59
CA ILE A 491 7.93 10.44 -22.91
C ILE A 491 8.06 9.75 -21.55
N LEU A 492 6.98 9.67 -20.77
CA LEU A 492 6.97 8.99 -19.48
C LEU A 492 7.23 7.48 -19.63
N ASP A 493 6.65 6.83 -20.64
CA ASP A 493 6.92 5.43 -20.99
C ASP A 493 8.40 5.21 -21.35
N GLU A 494 9.03 6.14 -22.08
CA GLU A 494 10.47 6.08 -22.36
C GLU A 494 11.31 6.24 -21.08
N ILE A 495 10.93 7.15 -20.18
CA ILE A 495 11.65 7.36 -18.90
C ILE A 495 11.56 6.12 -18.01
N VAL A 496 10.36 5.56 -17.77
CA VAL A 496 10.21 4.36 -16.93
C VAL A 496 10.84 3.10 -17.56
N ALA A 497 11.05 3.11 -18.87
CA ALA A 497 11.75 2.06 -19.60
C ALA A 497 13.28 2.25 -19.67
N GLY A 498 13.83 3.26 -18.98
CA GLY A 498 15.26 3.57 -18.99
C GLY A 498 15.78 4.20 -20.28
N ARG A 499 14.90 4.55 -21.23
CA ARG A 499 15.23 5.24 -22.48
C ARG A 499 15.06 6.76 -22.40
N GLY A 500 14.81 7.29 -21.20
CA GLY A 500 14.71 8.72 -20.95
C GLY A 500 15.97 9.49 -21.36
N LYS A 501 15.76 10.71 -21.86
CA LYS A 501 16.81 11.65 -22.28
C LYS A 501 16.77 12.93 -21.43
N PRO A 502 17.88 13.66 -21.25
CA PRO A 502 17.91 14.91 -20.48
C PRO A 502 16.88 15.96 -20.94
N GLU A 503 16.61 16.04 -22.24
CA GLU A 503 15.63 16.96 -22.83
C GLU A 503 14.17 16.65 -22.44
N HIS A 504 13.87 15.41 -21.99
CA HIS A 504 12.51 14.99 -21.71
C HIS A 504 11.85 15.77 -20.56
N ILE A 505 12.62 16.18 -19.55
CA ILE A 505 12.08 17.00 -18.44
C ILE A 505 11.56 18.34 -18.99
N ARG A 506 12.37 19.02 -19.80
CA ARG A 506 11.99 20.30 -20.42
C ARG A 506 10.77 20.13 -21.34
N ASN A 507 10.78 19.09 -22.18
CA ASN A 507 9.67 18.80 -23.09
C ASN A 507 8.36 18.52 -22.33
N LEU A 508 8.42 17.78 -21.22
CA LEU A 508 7.26 17.52 -20.37
C LEU A 508 6.71 18.80 -19.75
N LEU A 509 7.58 19.70 -19.25
CA LEU A 509 7.17 20.99 -18.71
C LEU A 509 6.49 21.86 -19.77
N GLU A 510 7.09 22.02 -20.94
CA GLU A 510 6.51 22.80 -22.05
C GLU A 510 5.13 22.25 -22.47
N LEU A 511 5.01 20.92 -22.59
CA LEU A 511 3.73 20.27 -22.90
C LEU A 511 2.68 20.55 -21.81
N ALA A 512 3.08 20.46 -20.55
CA ALA A 512 2.20 20.68 -19.41
C ALA A 512 1.68 22.12 -19.34
N GLU A 513 2.55 23.11 -19.56
CA GLU A 513 2.19 24.53 -19.59
C GLU A 513 1.22 24.84 -20.74
N VAL A 514 1.50 24.34 -21.95
CA VAL A 514 0.61 24.51 -23.10
C VAL A 514 -0.74 23.85 -22.86
N MET A 515 -0.77 22.66 -22.26
CA MET A 515 -2.02 22.01 -21.88
C MET A 515 -2.83 22.84 -20.87
N LYS A 516 -2.16 23.38 -19.85
CA LYS A 516 -2.78 24.20 -18.81
C LYS A 516 -3.38 25.49 -19.37
N ASP A 517 -2.68 26.15 -20.28
CA ASP A 517 -3.07 27.49 -20.75
C ASP A 517 -4.02 27.44 -21.95
N ALA A 518 -3.89 26.42 -22.82
CA ALA A 518 -4.60 26.38 -24.11
C ALA A 518 -5.68 25.30 -24.22
N SER A 519 -5.89 24.48 -23.18
CA SER A 519 -7.02 23.52 -23.18
C SER A 519 -8.37 24.22 -22.99
N LEU A 520 -9.37 23.79 -23.76
CA LEU A 520 -10.70 24.41 -23.80
C LEU A 520 -11.49 24.25 -22.49
N CYS A 521 -11.37 23.08 -21.83
CA CYS A 521 -12.11 22.79 -20.61
C CYS A 521 -11.17 22.65 -19.41
N ALA A 522 -11.72 22.86 -18.21
CA ALA A 522 -10.97 22.75 -16.97
C ALA A 522 -10.28 21.37 -16.81
N LEU A 523 -10.94 20.27 -17.22
CA LEU A 523 -10.33 18.93 -17.17
C LEU A 523 -9.07 18.82 -18.03
N GLY A 524 -9.03 19.45 -19.21
CA GLY A 524 -7.83 19.47 -20.05
C GLY A 524 -6.72 20.36 -19.47
N GLN A 525 -7.10 21.45 -18.79
CA GLN A 525 -6.15 22.34 -18.12
C GLN A 525 -5.51 21.65 -16.90
N THR A 526 -6.33 20.99 -16.08
CA THR A 526 -5.88 20.29 -14.86
C THR A 526 -5.26 18.93 -15.15
N ALA A 527 -5.44 18.36 -16.34
CA ALA A 527 -4.77 17.14 -16.76
C ALA A 527 -3.23 17.22 -16.70
N ALA A 528 -2.67 18.43 -16.71
CA ALA A 528 -1.24 18.69 -16.53
C ALA A 528 -0.77 18.60 -15.06
N ASN A 529 -1.67 18.70 -14.07
CA ASN A 529 -1.30 18.83 -12.66
C ASN A 529 -0.48 17.65 -12.10
N PRO A 530 -0.78 16.37 -12.40
CA PRO A 530 0.05 15.26 -11.91
C PRO A 530 1.49 15.41 -12.39
N LEU A 531 1.68 15.83 -13.65
CA LEU A 531 2.99 16.03 -14.24
C LEU A 531 3.71 17.25 -13.66
N LEU A 532 3.03 18.39 -13.56
CA LEU A 532 3.61 19.62 -13.00
C LEU A 532 4.05 19.43 -11.55
N THR A 533 3.23 18.75 -10.74
CA THR A 533 3.52 18.56 -9.31
C THR A 533 4.60 17.51 -9.08
N THR A 534 4.62 16.40 -9.82
CA THR A 534 5.72 15.41 -9.67
C THR A 534 7.04 15.95 -10.17
N LEU A 535 7.06 16.72 -11.27
CA LEU A 535 8.28 17.39 -11.72
C LEU A 535 8.75 18.44 -10.71
N ARG A 536 7.83 19.22 -10.11
CA ARG A 536 8.18 20.24 -9.12
C ARG A 536 8.75 19.66 -7.83
N TYR A 537 8.15 18.59 -7.29
CA TYR A 537 8.47 18.09 -5.96
C TYR A 537 9.38 16.85 -5.95
N PHE A 538 9.51 16.15 -7.08
CA PHE A 538 10.24 14.87 -7.19
C PHE A 538 11.10 14.81 -8.46
N GLU A 539 11.67 15.93 -8.88
CA GLU A 539 12.57 16.01 -10.05
C GLU A 539 13.75 15.02 -9.93
N ASP A 540 14.24 14.81 -8.72
CA ASP A 540 15.30 13.87 -8.39
C ASP A 540 14.99 12.43 -8.85
N GLU A 541 13.72 12.00 -8.75
CA GLU A 541 13.31 10.71 -9.28
C GLU A 541 13.35 10.67 -10.81
N TYR A 542 12.97 11.75 -11.50
CA TYR A 542 13.09 11.82 -12.96
C TYR A 542 14.55 11.74 -13.39
N LEU A 543 15.44 12.49 -12.71
CA LEU A 543 16.87 12.46 -12.96
C LEU A 543 17.47 11.08 -12.72
N ALA A 544 17.08 10.37 -11.66
CA ALA A 544 17.53 9.00 -11.40
C ALA A 544 17.13 8.02 -12.52
N HIS A 545 15.92 8.16 -13.09
CA HIS A 545 15.48 7.32 -14.21
C HIS A 545 16.23 7.67 -15.51
N ILE A 546 16.51 8.95 -15.74
CA ILE A 546 17.11 9.45 -16.98
C ILE A 546 18.63 9.23 -16.99
N LEU A 547 19.32 9.64 -15.93
CA LEU A 547 20.78 9.67 -15.83
C LEU A 547 21.33 8.34 -15.30
N ASP A 548 20.82 7.90 -14.14
CA ASP A 548 21.36 6.73 -13.44
C ASP A 548 20.73 5.40 -13.90
N LYS A 549 19.73 5.47 -14.78
CA LYS A 549 18.94 4.31 -15.24
C LYS A 549 18.44 3.48 -14.05
N ARG A 550 17.95 4.17 -13.03
CA ARG A 550 17.52 3.61 -11.75
C ARG A 550 16.12 4.08 -11.38
N CYS A 551 15.34 3.18 -10.79
CA CYS A 551 14.08 3.48 -10.14
C CYS A 551 14.27 3.42 -8.62
N PRO A 552 14.33 4.56 -7.89
CA PRO A 552 14.54 4.57 -6.45
C PRO A 552 13.50 3.77 -5.65
N ALA A 553 12.26 3.71 -6.16
CA ALA A 553 11.15 2.98 -5.53
C ALA A 553 11.07 1.49 -5.92
N LEU A 554 11.95 1.00 -6.81
CA LEU A 554 11.99 -0.41 -7.25
C LEU A 554 10.69 -0.94 -7.90
N VAL A 555 9.96 -0.07 -8.62
CA VAL A 555 8.67 -0.40 -9.27
C VAL A 555 8.79 -0.55 -10.79
N CYS A 556 9.59 0.28 -11.45
CA CYS A 556 9.68 0.30 -12.92
C CYS A 556 10.44 -0.90 -13.47
N LYS A 557 9.72 -1.94 -13.89
CA LYS A 557 10.23 -3.26 -14.33
C LYS A 557 11.51 -3.23 -15.15
N GLU A 558 11.58 -2.40 -16.19
CA GLU A 558 12.72 -2.35 -17.11
C GLU A 558 14.00 -1.85 -16.44
N LEU A 559 13.88 -1.04 -15.39
CA LEU A 559 14.98 -0.52 -14.58
C LEU A 559 15.36 -1.44 -13.42
N LEU A 560 14.65 -2.55 -13.23
CA LEU A 560 14.94 -3.52 -12.19
C LEU A 560 15.86 -4.62 -12.70
N THR A 561 16.65 -5.14 -11.78
CA THR A 561 17.36 -6.39 -11.91
C THR A 561 16.98 -7.27 -10.73
N PHE A 562 16.67 -8.53 -10.98
CA PHE A 562 16.41 -9.51 -9.93
C PHE A 562 17.71 -10.24 -9.61
N TYR A 563 18.02 -10.33 -8.32
CA TYR A 563 19.20 -10.98 -7.79
C TYR A 563 18.80 -11.97 -6.70
N ILE A 564 19.49 -13.11 -6.58
CA ILE A 564 19.26 -14.05 -5.49
C ILE A 564 20.40 -13.90 -4.50
N ASP A 565 20.06 -13.44 -3.29
CA ASP A 565 20.97 -13.31 -2.16
C ASP A 565 21.39 -14.72 -1.69
N PRO A 566 22.67 -15.07 -1.85
CA PRO A 566 23.17 -16.41 -1.55
C PRO A 566 23.17 -16.73 -0.06
N GLU A 567 23.25 -15.73 0.82
CA GLU A 567 23.22 -15.94 2.26
C GLU A 567 21.81 -16.28 2.76
N ARG A 568 20.79 -15.89 1.99
CA ARG A 568 19.37 -16.10 2.31
C ARG A 568 18.75 -17.27 1.56
N CYS A 569 19.30 -17.65 0.42
CA CYS A 569 18.72 -18.69 -0.43
C CYS A 569 18.74 -20.06 0.28
N SER A 570 17.56 -20.67 0.43
CA SER A 570 17.40 -22.00 1.02
C SER A 570 17.43 -23.15 0.01
N GLY A 571 17.59 -22.85 -1.28
CA GLY A 571 17.66 -23.88 -2.33
C GLY A 571 16.38 -24.69 -2.48
N CYS A 572 15.23 -24.08 -2.18
CA CYS A 572 13.90 -24.71 -2.21
C CYS A 572 13.37 -25.04 -3.62
N HIS A 573 14.01 -24.47 -4.66
CA HIS A 573 13.75 -24.70 -6.08
C HIS A 573 12.42 -24.16 -6.62
N GLN A 574 11.67 -23.39 -5.83
CA GLN A 574 10.41 -22.76 -6.24
C GLN A 574 10.62 -21.66 -7.29
N CYS A 575 11.67 -20.86 -7.18
CA CYS A 575 11.94 -19.82 -8.16
C CYS A 575 12.33 -20.40 -9.53
N TYR A 576 13.00 -21.56 -9.55
CA TYR A 576 13.34 -22.27 -10.78
C TYR A 576 12.09 -22.77 -11.50
N SER A 577 11.14 -23.38 -10.78
CA SER A 577 9.96 -24.00 -11.39
C SER A 577 9.00 -23.01 -12.05
N VAL A 578 9.00 -21.74 -11.62
CA VAL A 578 8.14 -20.69 -12.20
C VAL A 578 8.80 -19.91 -13.34
N CYS A 579 10.09 -20.12 -13.63
CA CYS A 579 10.82 -19.33 -14.62
C CYS A 579 10.61 -19.84 -16.05
N SER A 580 9.71 -19.19 -16.82
CA SER A 580 9.43 -19.55 -18.22
C SER A 580 10.66 -19.51 -19.14
N GLU A 581 11.54 -18.54 -18.91
CA GLU A 581 12.73 -18.31 -19.74
C GLU A 581 13.93 -19.18 -19.38
N GLN A 582 13.78 -20.06 -18.37
CA GLN A 582 14.88 -20.87 -17.84
C GLN A 582 16.11 -20.02 -17.50
N ALA A 583 15.87 -18.82 -16.97
CA ALA A 583 16.89 -17.88 -16.56
C ALA A 583 17.45 -18.19 -15.16
N ILE A 584 16.79 -19.06 -14.38
CA ILE A 584 17.26 -19.46 -13.06
C ILE A 584 18.06 -20.74 -13.18
N GLU A 585 19.26 -20.73 -12.58
CA GLU A 585 20.15 -21.88 -12.54
C GLU A 585 20.28 -22.41 -11.12
N GLY A 586 20.24 -23.74 -10.99
CA GLY A 586 20.57 -24.50 -9.78
C GLY A 586 19.48 -25.49 -9.37
N GLN A 587 19.87 -26.48 -8.58
CA GLN A 587 19.04 -27.64 -8.20
C GLN A 587 18.44 -27.50 -6.79
N GLN A 588 17.64 -28.48 -6.37
CA GLN A 588 17.24 -28.62 -4.97
C GLN A 588 18.49 -28.68 -4.06
N ASN A 589 18.47 -28.00 -2.91
CA ASN A 589 19.62 -27.86 -1.99
C ASN A 589 20.83 -27.11 -2.55
N GLN A 590 20.64 -26.35 -3.63
CA GLN A 590 21.65 -25.47 -4.21
C GLN A 590 21.13 -24.02 -4.20
N ILE A 591 22.00 -23.07 -3.87
CA ILE A 591 21.81 -21.64 -4.06
C ILE A 591 21.52 -21.39 -5.54
N HIS A 592 20.35 -20.84 -5.80
CA HIS A 592 19.94 -20.46 -7.15
C HIS A 592 20.58 -19.15 -7.55
N VAL A 593 20.80 -18.98 -8.86
CA VAL A 593 21.30 -17.73 -9.44
C VAL A 593 20.46 -17.36 -10.66
N ILE A 594 20.40 -16.07 -11.00
CA ILE A 594 19.67 -15.58 -12.16
C ILE A 594 20.66 -15.20 -13.25
N ASN A 595 20.54 -15.86 -14.39
CA ASN A 595 21.22 -15.52 -15.63
C ASN A 595 20.55 -14.29 -16.25
N GLN A 596 21.23 -13.15 -16.14
CA GLN A 596 20.67 -11.85 -16.53
C GLN A 596 20.46 -11.70 -18.04
N SER A 597 21.18 -12.45 -18.88
CA SER A 597 20.98 -12.38 -20.34
C SER A 597 19.71 -13.12 -20.80
N LYS A 598 19.17 -14.03 -19.98
CA LYS A 598 17.91 -14.74 -20.24
C LYS A 598 16.72 -14.14 -19.50
N CYS A 599 16.96 -13.37 -18.44
CA CYS A 599 15.89 -12.87 -17.59
C CYS A 599 15.06 -11.78 -18.28
N THR A 600 13.76 -12.03 -18.47
CA THR A 600 12.77 -11.05 -18.97
C THR A 600 12.21 -10.14 -17.87
N LYS A 601 12.82 -10.18 -16.67
CA LYS A 601 12.44 -9.38 -15.50
C LYS A 601 10.97 -9.54 -15.09
N CYS A 602 10.37 -10.72 -15.33
CA CYS A 602 8.94 -10.96 -15.07
C CYS A 602 8.55 -10.89 -13.58
N GLY A 603 9.50 -11.07 -12.66
CA GLY A 603 9.27 -10.96 -11.21
C GLY A 603 8.67 -12.20 -10.54
N GLN A 604 8.29 -13.23 -11.29
CA GLN A 604 7.70 -14.46 -10.72
C GLN A 604 8.57 -15.13 -9.66
N CYS A 605 9.90 -15.09 -9.85
CA CYS A 605 10.85 -15.61 -8.89
C CYS A 605 10.84 -14.86 -7.54
N TYR A 606 10.59 -13.55 -7.58
CA TYR A 606 10.45 -12.71 -6.40
C TYR A 606 9.16 -13.02 -5.65
N ASP A 607 8.05 -13.13 -6.38
CA ASP A 607 6.73 -13.36 -5.78
C ASP A 607 6.59 -14.75 -5.13
N ILE A 608 7.24 -15.78 -5.71
CA ILE A 608 7.21 -17.15 -5.16
C ILE A 608 8.26 -17.38 -4.06
N CYS A 609 9.26 -16.49 -3.92
CA CYS A 609 10.31 -16.69 -2.93
C CYS A 609 9.71 -16.67 -1.52
N PRO A 610 9.91 -17.71 -0.69
CA PRO A 610 9.27 -17.77 0.62
C PRO A 610 9.67 -16.56 1.48
N PRO A 611 8.71 -15.86 2.11
CA PRO A 611 8.98 -14.64 2.88
C PRO A 611 10.01 -14.82 4.00
N GLU A 612 10.08 -16.01 4.61
CA GLU A 612 11.05 -16.32 5.66
C GLU A 612 12.51 -16.20 5.19
N TYR A 613 12.76 -16.42 3.89
CA TYR A 613 14.08 -16.25 3.29
C TYR A 613 14.21 -14.89 2.62
N SER A 614 13.18 -14.48 1.86
CA SER A 614 13.20 -13.25 1.04
C SER A 614 14.54 -13.12 0.27
N ALA A 615 14.98 -14.24 -0.33
CA ALA A 615 16.29 -14.36 -0.95
C ALA A 615 16.34 -13.68 -2.32
N VAL A 616 15.24 -13.66 -3.07
CA VAL A 616 15.17 -12.90 -4.31
C VAL A 616 14.97 -11.43 -3.99
N GLN A 617 15.92 -10.58 -4.39
CA GLN A 617 15.93 -9.14 -4.17
C GLN A 617 15.76 -8.38 -5.48
N LYS A 618 15.16 -7.19 -5.39
CA LYS A 618 15.09 -6.21 -6.47
C LYS A 618 16.21 -5.19 -6.27
N ILE A 619 17.05 -5.01 -7.28
CA ILE A 619 18.05 -3.95 -7.35
C ILE A 619 17.79 -3.08 -8.58
N SER A 620 18.27 -1.83 -8.58
CA SER A 620 18.07 -0.91 -9.71
C SER A 620 19.25 0.03 -9.88
N GLY A 621 19.65 0.27 -11.14
CA GLY A 621 20.85 1.06 -11.49
C GLY A 621 22.20 0.39 -11.21
N GLU A 622 22.23 -0.69 -10.42
CA GLU A 622 23.44 -1.41 -10.04
C GLU A 622 23.54 -2.75 -10.80
N MET A 623 24.77 -3.14 -11.15
CA MET A 623 25.01 -4.49 -11.66
C MET A 623 24.82 -5.50 -10.52
N PRO A 624 24.14 -6.64 -10.76
CA PRO A 624 24.02 -7.66 -9.74
C PRO A 624 25.42 -8.18 -9.36
N PRO A 625 25.61 -8.57 -8.09
CA PRO A 625 26.85 -9.19 -7.65
C PRO A 625 27.26 -10.36 -8.56
N PRO A 626 28.58 -10.63 -8.73
CA PRO A 626 29.06 -11.74 -9.54
C PRO A 626 28.40 -13.05 -9.12
N ILE A 627 28.08 -13.87 -10.13
CA ILE A 627 27.50 -15.18 -9.89
C ILE A 627 28.53 -16.04 -9.14
N ILE A 628 28.14 -16.59 -7.99
CA ILE A 628 28.99 -17.50 -7.22
C ILE A 628 29.34 -18.74 -8.08
N PRO A 629 30.59 -19.23 -8.07
CA PRO A 629 30.95 -20.44 -8.83
C PRO A 629 30.16 -21.67 -8.38
N GLN A 630 29.89 -22.59 -9.31
CA GLN A 630 28.94 -23.70 -9.13
C GLN A 630 29.29 -24.60 -7.91
N GLU A 631 30.57 -24.78 -7.64
CA GLU A 631 31.13 -25.55 -6.53
C GLU A 631 30.81 -24.97 -5.14
N TYR A 632 30.50 -23.67 -5.05
CA TYR A 632 30.13 -22.98 -3.81
C TYR A 632 28.62 -22.79 -3.65
N ARG A 633 27.82 -23.22 -4.63
CA ARG A 633 26.36 -23.04 -4.58
C ARG A 633 25.66 -24.11 -3.75
N TRP A 634 26.29 -25.23 -3.40
CA TRP A 634 25.63 -26.30 -2.64
C TRP A 634 25.44 -25.92 -1.16
N LEU A 635 24.18 -25.84 -0.70
CA LEU A 635 23.85 -25.55 0.71
C LEU A 635 24.25 -26.70 1.63
N LYS A 636 24.25 -27.91 1.08
CA LYS A 636 24.91 -29.09 1.62
C LYS A 636 25.68 -29.74 0.48
N GLN A 637 27.00 -29.88 0.61
CA GLN A 637 27.80 -30.60 -0.37
C GLN A 637 27.30 -32.06 -0.45
N PRO A 638 27.27 -32.74 -1.62
CA PRO A 638 26.70 -34.09 -1.77
C PRO A 638 27.26 -35.14 -0.79
N TRP A 639 28.44 -34.92 -0.22
CA TRP A 639 29.08 -35.77 0.80
C TRP A 639 28.62 -35.49 2.25
N GLN A 640 27.69 -34.57 2.49
CA GLN A 640 27.19 -34.18 3.83
C GLN A 640 25.90 -34.91 4.26
N THR A 641 25.49 -35.99 3.60
CA THR A 641 24.33 -36.81 4.01
C THR A 641 24.62 -37.85 5.10
N ALA A 642 25.76 -37.76 5.80
CA ALA A 642 25.92 -38.42 7.09
C ALA A 642 25.54 -37.43 8.20
N GLU A 643 24.41 -37.69 8.87
CA GLU A 643 23.99 -36.96 10.07
C GLU A 643 25.14 -36.93 11.09
N VAL A 644 25.62 -35.72 11.43
CA VAL A 644 26.44 -35.51 12.62
C VAL A 644 25.82 -34.38 13.43
N THR A 645 25.00 -34.78 14.37
CA THR A 645 24.52 -34.00 15.50
C THR A 645 25.64 -33.85 16.53
N SER A 646 26.29 -32.67 16.60
CA SER A 646 26.76 -32.04 17.86
C SER A 646 27.68 -30.83 17.62
N THR A 647 27.12 -29.66 17.90
CA THR A 647 27.69 -28.54 18.68
C THR A 647 29.19 -28.57 19.04
N LYS A 648 30.04 -28.04 18.14
CA LYS A 648 31.07 -26.99 18.35
C LYS A 648 31.95 -26.90 17.10
N ARG A 649 31.86 -25.77 16.36
CA ARG A 649 32.69 -25.46 15.18
C ARG A 649 34.10 -25.03 15.63
N ALA A 650 35.12 -25.35 14.83
CA ALA A 650 36.49 -24.85 15.02
C ALA A 650 36.52 -23.31 14.99
N ARG A 651 37.42 -22.70 15.78
CA ARG A 651 37.66 -21.25 15.71
C ARG A 651 38.52 -20.92 14.49
N VAL A 652 38.21 -19.82 13.80
CA VAL A 652 38.92 -19.44 12.58
C VAL A 652 40.23 -18.72 12.89
N ILE A 653 41.32 -19.16 12.25
CA ILE A 653 42.62 -18.49 12.30
C ILE A 653 42.63 -17.39 11.24
N ALA A 654 42.19 -16.20 11.61
CA ALA A 654 41.94 -15.10 10.66
C ALA A 654 43.22 -14.49 10.05
N ASN A 655 44.37 -14.63 10.70
CA ASN A 655 45.66 -14.12 10.22
C ASN A 655 46.83 -14.82 10.95
N ALA A 656 48.05 -14.63 10.46
CA ALA A 656 49.24 -15.25 11.00
C ALA A 656 49.53 -14.91 12.48
N ASN A 657 49.12 -13.73 12.97
CA ASN A 657 49.31 -13.37 14.38
C ASN A 657 48.54 -14.31 15.31
N VAL A 658 47.35 -14.77 14.91
CA VAL A 658 46.55 -15.72 15.70
C VAL A 658 47.28 -17.05 15.83
N ALA A 659 47.82 -17.58 14.72
CA ALA A 659 48.61 -18.81 14.74
C ALA A 659 49.88 -18.68 15.59
N VAL A 660 50.62 -17.57 15.44
CA VAL A 660 51.82 -17.28 16.24
C VAL A 660 51.49 -17.20 17.73
N ASN A 661 50.44 -16.49 18.11
CA ASN A 661 50.00 -16.38 19.50
C ASN A 661 49.58 -17.73 20.10
N LEU A 662 48.98 -18.63 19.30
CA LEU A 662 48.65 -19.98 19.75
C LEU A 662 49.93 -20.79 20.00
N MET A 663 50.87 -20.77 19.05
CA MET A 663 52.16 -21.47 19.17
C MET A 663 52.98 -20.99 20.37
N GLN A 664 52.95 -19.69 20.69
CA GLN A 664 53.68 -19.12 21.84
C GLN A 664 53.06 -19.44 23.21
N LYS A 665 51.75 -19.69 23.25
CA LYS A 665 51.03 -20.03 24.49
C LYS A 665 51.06 -21.51 24.79
N ALA A 666 51.40 -22.35 23.82
CA ALA A 666 51.56 -23.77 24.00
C ALA A 666 52.81 -24.06 24.83
N LEU A 667 52.67 -24.88 25.86
CA LEU A 667 53.79 -25.33 26.69
C LEU A 667 54.57 -26.46 26.01
N ARG A 668 53.86 -27.37 25.32
CA ARG A 668 54.44 -28.54 24.63
C ARG A 668 53.72 -28.78 23.29
N PRO A 669 53.92 -27.89 22.29
CA PRO A 669 53.38 -28.10 20.94
C PRO A 669 54.16 -29.16 20.17
N VAL A 670 53.50 -29.82 19.21
CA VAL A 670 54.14 -30.68 18.21
C VAL A 670 53.59 -30.40 16.82
N LEU A 671 54.47 -30.43 15.81
CA LEU A 671 54.12 -30.17 14.42
C LEU A 671 54.04 -31.50 13.66
N VAL A 672 52.91 -31.75 13.02
CA VAL A 672 52.64 -32.95 12.22
C VAL A 672 52.59 -32.57 10.77
N VAL A 673 53.49 -33.15 9.98
CA VAL A 673 53.64 -32.83 8.56
C VAL A 673 53.25 -34.02 7.69
N GLY A 674 52.33 -33.76 6.76
CA GLY A 674 51.78 -34.76 5.85
C GLY A 674 52.33 -34.65 4.42
N ASN A 675 51.83 -35.51 3.54
CA ASN A 675 52.37 -35.68 2.19
C ASN A 675 52.24 -34.42 1.31
N ASN A 676 51.22 -33.59 1.53
CA ASN A 676 50.96 -32.43 0.68
C ASN A 676 52.12 -31.42 0.75
N ILE A 677 52.94 -31.38 1.81
CA ILE A 677 54.07 -30.44 1.84
C ILE A 677 55.12 -30.74 0.76
N ALA A 678 55.19 -31.99 0.26
CA ALA A 678 56.10 -32.39 -0.81
C ALA A 678 55.50 -32.22 -2.22
N GLU A 679 54.16 -32.18 -2.32
CA GLU A 679 53.40 -32.14 -3.57
C GLU A 679 53.07 -30.72 -4.03
N PHE A 680 52.82 -29.80 -3.09
CA PHE A 680 52.44 -28.44 -3.41
C PHE A 680 53.67 -27.55 -3.63
N GLU A 681 53.65 -26.84 -4.76
CA GLU A 681 54.65 -25.86 -5.17
C GLU A 681 53.97 -24.56 -5.58
N TRP A 682 54.54 -23.43 -5.17
CA TRP A 682 54.09 -22.12 -5.60
C TRP A 682 55.31 -21.19 -5.73
N ASP A 683 55.39 -20.49 -6.88
CA ASP A 683 56.48 -19.57 -7.20
C ASP A 683 57.89 -20.20 -7.14
N GLY A 684 58.02 -21.42 -7.68
CA GLY A 684 59.30 -22.15 -7.76
C GLY A 684 59.82 -22.67 -6.41
N LYS A 685 59.03 -22.57 -5.34
CA LYS A 685 59.35 -23.08 -4.00
C LYS A 685 58.30 -24.08 -3.53
N LYS A 686 58.74 -25.18 -2.94
CA LYS A 686 57.83 -26.19 -2.40
C LYS A 686 57.41 -25.80 -0.99
N LEU A 687 56.22 -26.24 -0.58
CA LEU A 687 55.74 -25.96 0.78
C LEU A 687 56.68 -26.50 1.86
N VAL A 688 57.30 -27.65 1.61
CA VAL A 688 58.30 -28.26 2.50
C VAL A 688 59.47 -27.33 2.82
N ASP A 689 59.85 -26.41 1.92
CA ASP A 689 60.91 -25.42 2.20
C ASP A 689 60.50 -24.49 3.35
N TYR A 690 59.26 -23.98 3.30
CA TYR A 690 58.70 -23.11 4.33
C TYR A 690 58.42 -23.83 5.64
N VAL A 691 58.00 -25.11 5.57
CA VAL A 691 57.76 -25.92 6.75
C VAL A 691 59.06 -26.26 7.48
N VAL A 692 60.15 -26.51 6.75
CA VAL A 692 61.49 -26.67 7.34
C VAL A 692 61.97 -25.38 7.98
N GLU A 693 61.77 -24.23 7.34
CA GLU A 693 62.08 -22.94 7.94
C GLU A 693 61.26 -22.67 9.22
N LEU A 694 59.97 -23.01 9.22
CA LEU A 694 59.11 -22.89 10.39
C LEU A 694 59.58 -23.81 11.53
N ALA A 695 59.96 -25.05 11.21
CA ALA A 695 60.45 -26.02 12.19
C ALA A 695 61.76 -25.55 12.85
N HIS A 696 62.76 -25.11 12.06
CA HIS A 696 63.98 -24.52 12.60
C HIS A 696 63.71 -23.23 13.38
N GLY A 697 62.83 -22.38 12.85
CA GLY A 697 62.46 -21.11 13.45
C GLY A 697 61.73 -21.25 14.78
N THR A 698 61.00 -22.34 15.00
CA THR A 698 60.21 -22.56 16.23
C THR A 698 60.93 -23.43 17.25
N GLY A 699 61.70 -24.44 16.82
CA GLY A 699 62.23 -25.49 17.70
C GLY A 699 61.17 -26.51 18.14
N ILE A 700 59.97 -26.47 17.53
CA ILE A 700 58.89 -27.40 17.82
C ILE A 700 59.25 -28.78 17.25
N PRO A 701 59.10 -29.88 18.02
CA PRO A 701 59.35 -31.22 17.51
C PRO A 701 58.45 -31.53 16.31
N VAL A 702 59.00 -32.19 15.29
CA VAL A 702 58.28 -32.49 14.05
C VAL A 702 58.09 -33.99 13.90
N ILE A 703 56.84 -34.39 13.70
CA ILE A 703 56.45 -35.76 13.36
C ILE A 703 56.09 -35.77 11.88
N ALA A 704 56.78 -36.61 11.13
CA ALA A 704 56.57 -36.77 9.69
C ALA A 704 55.82 -38.06 9.38
N THR A 705 54.89 -38.01 8.43
CA THR A 705 54.38 -39.23 7.79
C THR A 705 55.49 -39.87 6.94
N SER A 706 55.46 -41.20 6.79
CA SER A 706 56.52 -41.97 6.10
C SER A 706 56.89 -41.43 4.70
N HIS A 707 55.93 -40.88 3.96
CA HIS A 707 56.13 -40.43 2.59
C HIS A 707 56.90 -39.09 2.46
N VAL A 708 56.96 -38.28 3.53
CA VAL A 708 57.58 -36.94 3.45
C VAL A 708 59.00 -36.89 4.01
N VAL A 709 59.44 -37.93 4.71
CA VAL A 709 60.76 -38.01 5.36
C VAL A 709 61.91 -37.78 4.37
N GLY A 710 61.84 -38.41 3.19
CA GLY A 710 62.88 -38.25 2.17
C GLY A 710 63.03 -36.79 1.70
N GLU A 711 61.94 -36.04 1.67
CA GLU A 711 61.94 -34.65 1.22
C GLU A 711 62.43 -33.67 2.31
N LEU A 712 62.19 -34.00 3.58
CA LEU A 712 62.76 -33.30 4.74
C LEU A 712 64.27 -33.52 4.87
N LEU A 713 64.74 -34.76 4.71
CA LEU A 713 66.17 -35.10 4.81
C LEU A 713 67.01 -34.43 3.72
N LYS A 714 66.49 -34.32 2.50
CA LYS A 714 67.15 -33.57 1.39
C LYS A 714 67.40 -32.10 1.73
N ARG A 715 66.60 -31.52 2.63
CA ARG A 715 66.69 -30.13 3.10
C ARG A 715 67.43 -30.01 4.44
N GLY A 716 68.11 -31.07 4.87
CA GLY A 716 68.89 -31.08 6.10
C GLY A 716 68.07 -31.15 7.39
N TYR A 717 66.75 -31.41 7.31
CA TYR A 717 65.90 -31.50 8.49
C TYR A 717 65.59 -32.96 8.85
N LYS A 718 66.00 -33.39 10.06
CA LYS A 718 65.69 -34.72 10.59
C LYS A 718 64.46 -34.63 11.50
N PRO A 719 63.31 -35.26 11.16
CA PRO A 719 62.13 -35.25 12.02
C PRO A 719 62.41 -35.97 13.34
N THR A 720 61.72 -35.54 14.39
CA THR A 720 61.81 -36.10 15.75
C THR A 720 61.31 -37.54 15.78
N ALA A 721 60.23 -37.83 15.03
CA ALA A 721 59.69 -39.17 14.87
C ALA A 721 59.07 -39.34 13.47
N VAL A 722 58.96 -40.60 13.03
CA VAL A 722 58.31 -40.99 11.77
C VAL A 722 57.27 -42.05 12.07
N MET A 723 56.01 -41.79 11.70
CA MET A 723 54.91 -42.74 11.90
C MET A 723 53.70 -42.43 11.01
N SER A 724 52.76 -43.37 10.95
CA SER A 724 51.48 -43.14 10.27
C SER A 724 50.56 -42.22 11.09
N LEU A 725 49.62 -41.54 10.43
CA LEU A 725 48.62 -40.71 11.13
C LEU A 725 47.74 -41.54 12.08
N MET A 726 47.47 -42.80 11.74
CA MET A 726 46.70 -43.71 12.58
C MET A 726 47.46 -44.09 13.86
N GLU A 727 48.77 -44.38 13.74
CA GLU A 727 49.64 -44.63 14.90
C GLU A 727 49.80 -43.37 15.77
N LEU A 728 49.92 -42.20 15.13
CA LEU A 728 49.97 -40.93 15.85
C LEU A 728 48.68 -40.66 16.63
N GLY A 729 47.53 -40.88 16.00
CA GLY A 729 46.23 -40.70 16.62
C GLY A 729 46.04 -41.61 17.84
N SER A 730 46.43 -42.88 17.75
CA SER A 730 46.32 -43.80 18.90
C SER A 730 47.22 -43.38 20.07
N ARG A 731 48.45 -42.92 19.78
CA ARG A 731 49.38 -42.43 20.82
C ARG A 731 48.91 -41.14 21.47
N LEU A 732 48.39 -40.18 20.70
CA LEU A 732 47.91 -38.89 21.24
C LEU A 732 46.65 -39.01 22.10
N VAL A 733 45.88 -40.08 21.93
CA VAL A 733 44.71 -40.38 22.76
C VAL A 733 45.11 -41.10 24.06
N ASP A 734 46.26 -41.78 24.07
CA ASP A 734 46.79 -42.44 25.25
C ASP A 734 47.28 -41.41 26.29
N ARG A 735 46.61 -41.38 27.44
CA ARG A 735 46.91 -40.43 28.52
C ARG A 735 48.19 -40.77 29.27
N GLU A 736 48.70 -41.99 29.13
CA GLU A 736 49.96 -42.43 29.75
C GLU A 736 51.17 -42.19 28.84
N TRP A 737 50.94 -41.77 27.59
CA TRP A 737 52.03 -41.51 26.66
C TRP A 737 52.77 -40.20 27.00
N ALA A 738 54.00 -40.34 27.50
CA ALA A 738 54.86 -39.22 27.91
C ALA A 738 55.54 -38.46 26.74
N GLY A 739 55.03 -38.58 25.51
CA GLY A 739 55.67 -38.01 24.31
C GLY A 739 56.89 -38.79 23.83
N PHE A 740 57.64 -38.27 22.85
CA PHE A 740 58.83 -38.95 22.29
C PHE A 740 60.10 -38.69 23.09
N ASP A 741 60.11 -37.61 23.85
CA ASP A 741 61.17 -37.14 24.73
C ASP A 741 61.00 -37.62 26.18
N SER A 742 59.89 -38.31 26.49
CA SER A 742 59.51 -38.74 27.85
C SER A 742 59.34 -37.59 28.85
N GLU A 743 59.13 -36.37 28.36
CA GLU A 743 58.98 -35.18 29.19
C GLU A 743 57.50 -34.82 29.48
N GLY A 744 56.56 -35.66 29.04
CA GLY A 744 55.12 -35.53 29.31
C GLY A 744 54.27 -35.32 28.05
N PRO A 745 52.93 -35.36 28.18
CA PRO A 745 52.01 -35.28 27.05
C PRO A 745 52.07 -33.92 26.34
N TYR A 746 51.75 -33.90 25.05
CA TYR A 746 51.62 -32.67 24.28
C TYR A 746 50.32 -31.93 24.64
N ASP A 747 50.36 -30.61 24.66
CA ASP A 747 49.17 -29.76 24.89
C ASP A 747 48.59 -29.18 23.59
N MET A 748 49.37 -29.19 22.51
CA MET A 748 48.95 -28.72 21.19
C MET A 748 49.52 -29.57 20.05
N VAL A 749 48.68 -29.87 19.05
CA VAL A 749 49.10 -30.53 17.80
C VAL A 749 48.73 -29.66 16.62
N ILE A 750 49.72 -29.36 15.79
CA ILE A 750 49.59 -28.52 14.60
C ILE A 750 49.72 -29.39 13.37
N PHE A 751 48.72 -29.37 12.49
CA PHE A 751 48.71 -30.16 11.26
C PHE A 751 49.01 -29.27 10.05
N ILE A 752 49.99 -29.66 9.23
CA ILE A 752 50.34 -29.00 7.97
C ILE A 752 50.56 -30.04 6.86
N GLY A 753 49.94 -29.81 5.73
CA GLY A 753 50.06 -30.61 4.53
C GLY A 753 49.42 -31.98 4.64
N ILE A 754 48.29 -32.10 5.33
CA ILE A 754 47.53 -33.35 5.41
C ILE A 754 46.31 -33.29 4.48
N PRO A 755 46.05 -34.31 3.65
CA PRO A 755 44.82 -34.38 2.88
C PRO A 755 43.58 -34.23 3.77
N TYR A 756 42.62 -33.39 3.36
CA TYR A 756 41.47 -33.00 4.19
C TYR A 756 40.75 -34.19 4.85
N TYR A 757 40.50 -35.26 4.09
CA TYR A 757 39.81 -36.45 4.61
C TYR A 757 40.60 -37.14 5.73
N MET A 758 41.92 -37.28 5.57
CA MET A 758 42.80 -37.87 6.60
C MET A 758 42.91 -36.97 7.83
N ALA A 759 43.00 -35.64 7.62
CA ALA A 759 42.98 -34.67 8.70
C ALA A 759 41.64 -34.72 9.47
N TYR A 760 40.52 -34.85 8.76
CA TYR A 760 39.20 -34.96 9.36
C TYR A 760 39.04 -36.18 10.26
N GLU A 761 39.50 -37.35 9.82
CA GLU A 761 39.43 -38.58 10.60
C GLU A 761 40.25 -38.48 11.90
N ILE A 762 41.52 -38.06 11.81
CA ILE A 762 42.37 -37.93 13.00
C ILE A 762 41.89 -36.83 13.93
N LEU A 763 41.48 -35.66 13.41
CA LEU A 763 40.96 -34.57 14.22
C LEU A 763 39.64 -34.93 14.91
N SER A 764 38.78 -35.70 14.24
CA SER A 764 37.55 -36.23 14.85
C SER A 764 37.87 -37.17 16.02
N ALA A 765 38.84 -38.08 15.85
CA ALA A 765 39.29 -38.96 16.92
C ALA A 765 39.88 -38.17 18.11
N LEU A 766 40.77 -37.21 17.85
CA LEU A 766 41.38 -36.38 18.89
C LEU A 766 40.35 -35.52 19.63
N LYS A 767 39.38 -34.93 18.92
CA LYS A 767 38.31 -34.13 19.53
C LYS A 767 37.46 -34.94 20.51
N ASN A 768 37.23 -36.21 20.21
CA ASN A 768 36.38 -37.08 21.02
C ASN A 768 37.14 -37.76 22.17
N PHE A 769 38.41 -38.11 21.97
CA PHE A 769 39.16 -38.96 22.91
C PHE A 769 40.34 -38.25 23.59
N ALA A 770 40.86 -37.16 23.02
CA ALA A 770 41.96 -36.35 23.57
C ALA A 770 41.46 -34.93 23.94
N THR A 771 40.44 -34.83 24.81
CA THR A 771 39.72 -33.57 25.08
C THR A 771 40.55 -32.43 25.68
N ASN A 772 41.74 -32.73 26.21
CA ASN A 772 42.67 -31.72 26.76
C ASN A 772 43.67 -31.20 25.72
N LEU A 773 43.63 -31.73 24.50
CA LEU A 773 44.58 -31.42 23.42
C LEU A 773 44.03 -30.33 22.51
N VAL A 774 44.79 -29.25 22.31
CA VAL A 774 44.43 -28.20 21.35
C VAL A 774 44.89 -28.61 19.95
N THR A 775 43.94 -28.83 19.05
CA THR A 775 44.25 -29.19 17.65
C THR A 775 44.16 -27.98 16.72
N VAL A 776 45.23 -27.73 15.97
CA VAL A 776 45.36 -26.59 15.04
C VAL A 776 45.53 -27.13 13.63
N ASN A 777 44.55 -26.88 12.76
CA ASN A 777 44.61 -27.23 11.34
C ASN A 777 45.11 -26.03 10.53
N LEU A 778 46.33 -26.13 10.01
CA LEU A 778 46.96 -25.13 9.15
C LEU A 778 46.99 -25.58 7.69
N ASP A 779 46.13 -26.51 7.29
CA ASP A 779 45.88 -26.85 5.89
C ASP A 779 45.02 -25.80 5.17
N ASN A 780 45.07 -25.76 3.84
CA ASN A 780 44.34 -24.78 3.01
C ASN A 780 42.82 -24.98 2.98
N MET A 781 42.30 -26.01 3.65
CA MET A 781 40.88 -26.30 3.80
C MET A 781 40.48 -26.26 5.27
N TYR A 782 39.37 -25.58 5.55
CA TYR A 782 38.80 -25.47 6.89
C TYR A 782 38.29 -26.80 7.41
N ASN A 783 38.80 -27.24 8.57
CA ASN A 783 38.40 -28.47 9.22
C ASN A 783 37.58 -28.21 10.51
N PRO A 784 36.28 -28.55 10.54
CA PRO A 784 35.43 -28.28 11.70
C PRO A 784 35.73 -29.17 12.92
N GLN A 785 36.53 -30.22 12.75
CA GLN A 785 36.93 -31.11 13.85
C GLN A 785 38.15 -30.60 14.63
N ALA A 786 38.85 -29.59 14.12
CA ALA A 786 39.93 -28.94 14.86
C ALA A 786 39.41 -28.03 15.98
N SER A 787 40.28 -27.68 16.92
CA SER A 787 40.03 -26.59 17.88
C SER A 787 40.15 -25.23 17.18
N TRP A 788 41.15 -25.11 16.30
CA TRP A 788 41.39 -23.96 15.43
C TRP A 788 41.66 -24.42 14.01
N SER A 789 41.12 -23.73 13.02
CA SER A 789 41.40 -24.03 11.61
C SER A 789 41.59 -22.77 10.79
N LEU A 790 42.49 -22.82 9.82
CA LEU A 790 42.49 -21.89 8.70
C LEU A 790 41.13 -21.90 7.98
N PRO A 791 40.65 -20.75 7.47
CA PRO A 791 39.54 -20.75 6.53
C PRO A 791 39.96 -21.42 5.20
N ASN A 792 39.01 -21.71 4.33
CA ASN A 792 39.32 -22.14 2.98
C ASN A 792 40.09 -21.03 2.26
N VAL A 793 41.30 -21.32 1.83
CA VAL A 793 42.20 -20.36 1.17
C VAL A 793 42.78 -20.99 -0.10
N SER A 794 43.06 -20.17 -1.11
CA SER A 794 43.78 -20.63 -2.30
C SER A 794 45.18 -21.11 -1.94
N VAL A 795 45.79 -21.94 -2.80
CA VAL A 795 47.17 -22.41 -2.61
C VAL A 795 48.14 -21.23 -2.43
N LYS A 796 47.96 -20.15 -3.21
CA LYS A 796 48.76 -18.92 -3.07
C LYS A 796 48.61 -18.27 -1.69
N GLU A 797 47.37 -18.11 -1.21
CA GLU A 797 47.09 -17.51 0.10
C GLU A 797 47.60 -18.39 1.24
N TRP A 798 47.51 -19.71 1.09
CA TRP A 798 48.05 -20.67 2.04
C TRP A 798 49.56 -20.54 2.19
N PHE A 799 50.30 -20.49 1.08
CA PHE A 799 51.75 -20.28 1.09
C PHE A 799 52.11 -18.94 1.74
N ASN A 800 51.40 -17.86 1.36
CA ASN A 800 51.58 -16.55 1.98
C ASN A 800 51.32 -16.56 3.48
N PHE A 801 50.35 -17.35 3.94
CA PHE A 801 50.02 -17.48 5.35
C PHE A 801 51.14 -18.20 6.13
N ILE A 802 51.64 -19.34 5.64
CA ILE A 802 52.73 -20.09 6.27
C ILE A 802 54.04 -19.27 6.28
N MET A 803 54.32 -18.54 5.20
CA MET A 803 55.44 -17.58 5.15
C MET A 803 55.29 -16.49 6.20
N SER A 804 54.10 -15.92 6.35
CA SER A 804 53.83 -14.85 7.32
C SER A 804 54.03 -15.32 8.77
N ILE A 805 53.64 -16.56 9.11
CA ILE A 805 53.94 -17.16 10.41
C ILE A 805 55.44 -17.23 10.64
N THR A 806 56.18 -17.75 9.66
CA THR A 806 57.63 -17.96 9.74
C THR A 806 58.39 -16.64 9.92
N SER A 807 58.02 -15.60 9.16
CA SER A 807 58.62 -14.25 9.28
C SER A 807 58.40 -13.67 10.67
N LYS A 808 57.17 -13.74 11.18
CA LYS A 808 56.80 -13.18 12.50
C LYS A 808 57.51 -13.89 13.65
N LEU A 809 57.71 -15.20 13.56
CA LEU A 809 58.44 -15.93 14.60
C LEU A 809 59.94 -15.60 14.60
N LYS A 810 60.54 -15.35 13.41
CA LYS A 810 61.93 -14.86 13.30
C LYS A 810 62.08 -13.46 13.90
N GLU A 811 61.16 -12.54 13.62
CA GLU A 811 61.14 -11.19 14.23
C GLU A 811 61.07 -11.25 15.75
N ILE A 812 60.25 -12.14 16.31
CA ILE A 812 60.11 -12.28 17.77
C ILE A 812 61.39 -12.83 18.40
N LYS A 813 62.06 -13.81 17.79
CA LYS A 813 63.34 -14.33 18.31
C LYS A 813 64.48 -13.29 18.26
N GLN A 814 64.47 -12.36 17.30
CA GLN A 814 65.45 -11.27 17.23
C GLN A 814 65.22 -10.20 18.30
N ASN A 815 63.97 -9.97 18.73
CA ASN A 815 63.62 -9.01 19.77
C ASN A 815 63.82 -9.51 21.22
N VAL A 816 64.19 -10.78 21.42
CA VAL A 816 64.46 -11.37 22.75
C VAL A 816 65.96 -11.28 23.14
N HIS A 817 66.82 -10.85 22.22
CA HIS A 817 68.25 -10.63 22.46
C HIS A 817 68.67 -9.14 22.50
N VAL A 818 67.75 -8.25 22.87
CA VAL A 818 68.03 -6.83 23.18
C VAL A 818 67.66 -6.53 24.62
#